data_AF-A0A336MY97-F1
#
_entry.id   AF-A0A336MY97-F1
#
_cell.length_a   1.000
_cell.length_b   1.000
_cell.length_c   1.000
_cell.angle_alpha   90.00
_cell.angle_beta   90.00
_cell.angle_gamma   90.00
#
_symmetry.space_group_name_H-M   'P 1'
#
loop_
_entity.id
_entity.type
_entity.pdbx_description
1 polymer ?
#
loop_
_entity_poly.entity_id
_entity_poly.type
_entity_poly.pdbx_seq_one_letter_code
_entity_poly.pdbx_strand_id
1 'polypeptide(L)'
;MLISSIFITSFLALHVVAEPEMYAHPRPDPFTKWIFWKVQPTLIYYLLTEPNSYVDWTNKIDQFLQEYTQQNCDNTTIQSTDQKSCNVDLSSFGPCTKENHYGYNRGAPCIFLTLEKVENWVPEFYDDVNDLPDGMPNSTVDYIKTQSSEELSLNHIWVSCEGDSAFDVENVGAIEFFPAPYFGNQFFPYKNQQNYLSPVVAVQLKRPILGVVLNVRCNAWAKNIHHNKEKRIGTIVTPVRVLLLSNTDKELFEEILKMESRLIARRGTNIWKLHEKYVVTPILTSNLKQLLTNIDKLDVELLQKICAILDINAIEVRGAREILPDKAGKDPSFILRGLYRHPSLLVHNCLANSFMTIDADFNVKLYAGQNVQNGDVVSYNYAQLLLGTKERRSQLEKLKNFICNCKRCMDPSELGTFIGSVQCPACQQGLCSFMESRIWICENCNEIADTKKVETLLDEAKQSLSSLNEDLYEIQQWIDKYSTLLNSKHWIVLDAKQILAGLLKVQCGNDKSAPMKMLKKKLELYDEIVPIIKTLRPGLSKMLGIALYEHHLSITQVAQKNFDAGNITEEILLEQLLRAEAILKDSISNLVFEHKTTPEGQLCKHALVNLKDLRALIEQVKAMEKKKQETVSVKKTVQVRQKGKKSKNIQKK
;
A
#
# COMPACT_ATOMS: atom_id res chain seq x y z
N MET A 1 -15.30 -5.17 7.15
CA MET A 1 -14.37 -4.94 8.27
C MET A 1 -13.41 -3.80 7.89
N LEU A 2 -13.98 -2.65 7.53
CA LEU A 2 -13.46 -1.76 6.50
C LEU A 2 -12.52 -0.66 7.03
N ILE A 3 -11.58 -1.05 7.89
CA ILE A 3 -10.81 -0.14 8.76
C ILE A 3 -9.39 0.07 8.24
N SER A 4 -8.79 -1.03 7.82
CA SER A 4 -7.36 -1.17 7.56
C SER A 4 -7.02 -1.00 6.09
N SER A 5 -7.97 -0.56 5.26
CA SER A 5 -7.81 -0.51 3.81
C SER A 5 -6.68 0.42 3.38
N ILE A 6 -6.61 1.68 3.84
CA ILE A 6 -5.68 2.68 3.26
C ILE A 6 -4.20 2.26 3.35
N PHE A 7 -3.76 1.69 4.46
CA PHE A 7 -2.36 1.30 4.68
C PHE A 7 -2.05 -0.15 4.29
N ILE A 8 -3.08 -0.93 3.92
CA ILE A 8 -2.97 -2.36 3.66
C ILE A 8 -3.80 -2.74 2.39
N THR A 9 -3.78 -1.84 1.40
CA THR A 9 -4.31 -2.02 0.02
C THR A 9 -3.18 -2.16 -0.98
N SER A 10 -3.21 -3.20 -1.82
CA SER A 10 -2.34 -3.30 -3.00
C SER A 10 -3.15 -2.98 -4.26
N PHE A 11 -2.60 -2.14 -5.16
CA PHE A 11 -3.21 -1.81 -6.45
C PHE A 11 -2.15 -1.88 -7.57
N LEU A 12 -2.41 -2.69 -8.60
CA LEU A 12 -1.41 -3.08 -9.58
C LEU A 12 -2.01 -3.13 -11.00
N ALA A 13 -1.70 -2.13 -11.82
CA ALA A 13 -2.16 -2.02 -13.20
C ALA A 13 -1.09 -2.54 -14.17
N LEU A 14 -1.29 -3.75 -14.69
CA LEU A 14 -0.26 -4.49 -15.41
C LEU A 14 -0.36 -4.34 -16.94
N HIS A 15 0.59 -3.63 -17.54
CA HIS A 15 0.67 -3.41 -18.97
C HIS A 15 1.66 -4.41 -19.61
N VAL A 16 1.18 -5.23 -20.52
CA VAL A 16 2.00 -6.25 -21.20
C VAL A 16 2.11 -5.93 -22.69
N VAL A 17 3.33 -5.90 -23.22
CA VAL A 17 3.60 -5.47 -24.61
C VAL A 17 4.62 -6.40 -25.26
N ALA A 18 4.14 -7.22 -26.20
CA ALA A 18 4.91 -8.01 -27.16
C ALA A 18 3.99 -8.37 -28.35
N GLU A 19 4.59 -8.70 -29.50
CA GLU A 19 3.98 -9.41 -30.63
C GLU A 19 5.00 -10.49 -31.07
N PRO A 20 4.70 -11.81 -30.98
CA PRO A 20 3.47 -12.46 -30.48
C PRO A 20 3.03 -12.01 -29.08
N GLU A 21 1.72 -12.05 -28.78
CA GLU A 21 1.21 -11.44 -27.55
C GLU A 21 1.75 -12.17 -26.30
N MET A 22 2.36 -11.41 -25.38
CA MET A 22 2.57 -11.86 -24.01
C MET A 22 1.32 -11.55 -23.19
N TYR A 23 0.86 -12.52 -22.42
CA TYR A 23 -0.29 -12.42 -21.52
C TYR A 23 0.15 -12.49 -20.07
N ALA A 24 -0.69 -11.98 -19.18
CA ALA A 24 -0.52 -12.09 -17.74
C ALA A 24 -1.69 -12.80 -17.07
N HIS A 25 -1.42 -13.45 -15.94
CA HIS A 25 -2.38 -14.14 -15.10
C HIS A 25 -2.11 -13.78 -13.62
N PRO A 26 -3.14 -13.61 -12.78
CA PRO A 26 -4.57 -13.78 -13.07
C PRO A 26 -5.12 -12.65 -13.93
N ARG A 27 -6.04 -12.98 -14.84
CA ARG A 27 -6.72 -11.97 -15.67
C ARG A 27 -7.94 -11.42 -14.91
N PRO A 28 -8.13 -10.09 -14.86
CA PRO A 28 -9.40 -9.51 -14.43
C PRO A 28 -10.56 -10.03 -15.28
N ASP A 29 -11.77 -10.13 -14.71
CA ASP A 29 -12.91 -10.63 -15.47
C ASP A 29 -13.25 -9.67 -16.62
N PRO A 30 -13.46 -10.13 -17.86
CA PRO A 30 -13.85 -9.25 -18.95
C PRO A 30 -15.20 -8.61 -18.65
N PHE A 31 -15.31 -7.28 -18.81
CA PHE A 31 -16.59 -6.59 -18.80
C PHE A 31 -17.56 -7.27 -19.79
N THR A 32 -18.62 -7.85 -19.27
CA THR A 32 -19.32 -8.95 -19.95
C THR A 32 -20.11 -8.45 -21.17
N LYS A 33 -19.77 -8.98 -22.36
CA LYS A 33 -20.47 -8.77 -23.66
C LYS A 33 -20.45 -7.35 -24.26
N TRP A 34 -19.31 -6.93 -24.81
CA TRP A 34 -19.31 -6.04 -25.98
C TRP A 34 -18.40 -6.60 -27.08
N ILE A 35 -18.97 -6.86 -28.27
CA ILE A 35 -18.31 -7.61 -29.36
C ILE A 35 -17.26 -6.80 -30.12
N PHE A 36 -17.26 -5.47 -30.00
CA PHE A 36 -16.47 -4.59 -30.87
C PHE A 36 -15.26 -3.89 -30.23
N TRP A 37 -15.04 -4.02 -28.91
CA TRP A 37 -13.86 -3.48 -28.23
C TRP A 37 -13.37 -4.40 -27.10
N LYS A 38 -12.36 -5.25 -27.39
CA LYS A 38 -11.66 -6.08 -26.38
C LYS A 38 -10.68 -5.24 -25.53
N VAL A 39 -11.17 -4.26 -24.77
CA VAL A 39 -10.36 -3.64 -23.71
C VAL A 39 -10.43 -4.56 -22.48
N GLN A 40 -9.47 -5.47 -22.34
CA GLN A 40 -9.34 -6.27 -21.12
C GLN A 40 -8.92 -5.35 -19.97
N PRO A 41 -9.55 -5.43 -18.78
CA PRO A 41 -9.05 -4.74 -17.61
C PRO A 41 -7.69 -5.33 -17.22
N THR A 42 -6.74 -4.48 -16.83
CA THR A 42 -5.37 -4.87 -16.46
C THR A 42 -5.07 -4.66 -14.97
N LEU A 43 -6.06 -4.22 -14.19
CA LEU A 43 -5.90 -3.94 -12.77
C LEU A 43 -6.13 -5.19 -11.91
N ILE A 44 -5.14 -5.51 -11.09
CA ILE A 44 -5.22 -6.39 -9.93
C ILE A 44 -5.35 -5.50 -8.68
N TYR A 45 -6.28 -5.84 -7.79
CA TYR A 45 -6.54 -5.13 -6.53
C TYR A 45 -6.99 -6.08 -5.44
N TYR A 46 -6.55 -5.87 -4.20
CA TYR A 46 -7.13 -6.56 -3.05
C TYR A 46 -6.93 -5.80 -1.74
N LEU A 47 -7.82 -6.11 -0.80
CA LEU A 47 -7.71 -5.73 0.61
C LEU A 47 -7.04 -6.87 1.37
N LEU A 48 -5.81 -6.66 1.82
CA LEU A 48 -5.08 -7.64 2.63
C LEU A 48 -5.85 -8.03 3.91
N THR A 49 -6.63 -7.10 4.46
CA THR A 49 -7.45 -7.34 5.65
C THR A 49 -8.85 -7.88 5.37
N GLU A 50 -9.19 -8.19 4.12
CA GLU A 50 -10.42 -8.91 3.77
C GLU A 50 -10.06 -10.09 2.84
N PRO A 51 -9.76 -11.29 3.37
CA PRO A 51 -9.21 -12.42 2.61
C PRO A 51 -10.02 -12.80 1.36
N ASN A 52 -11.35 -12.69 1.44
CA ASN A 52 -12.26 -12.93 0.32
C ASN A 52 -11.98 -12.04 -0.91
N SER A 53 -11.28 -10.92 -0.77
CA SER A 53 -10.92 -10.02 -1.87
C SER A 53 -9.67 -10.45 -2.64
N TYR A 54 -8.72 -11.16 -2.00
CA TYR A 54 -7.60 -11.76 -2.72
C TYR A 54 -7.86 -13.20 -3.15
N VAL A 55 -8.71 -13.94 -2.44
CA VAL A 55 -9.09 -15.32 -2.81
C VAL A 55 -9.67 -15.42 -4.22
N ASP A 56 -10.42 -14.41 -4.68
CA ASP A 56 -10.92 -14.38 -6.06
C ASP A 56 -9.79 -14.29 -7.11
N TRP A 57 -8.65 -13.69 -6.78
CA TRP A 57 -7.46 -13.68 -7.64
C TRP A 57 -6.68 -14.99 -7.55
N THR A 58 -6.47 -15.54 -6.34
CA THR A 58 -5.76 -16.82 -6.19
C THR A 58 -6.51 -17.96 -6.86
N ASN A 59 -7.85 -17.96 -6.81
CA ASN A 59 -8.69 -18.94 -7.51
C ASN A 59 -8.53 -18.87 -9.05
N LYS A 60 -8.26 -17.68 -9.61
CA LYS A 60 -7.98 -17.50 -11.05
C LYS A 60 -6.58 -17.96 -11.44
N ILE A 61 -5.60 -17.83 -10.54
CA ILE A 61 -4.26 -18.41 -10.72
C ILE A 61 -4.35 -19.94 -10.63
N ASP A 62 -5.07 -20.47 -9.65
CA ASP A 62 -5.37 -21.90 -9.50
C ASP A 62 -5.99 -22.49 -10.77
N GLN A 63 -7.04 -21.84 -11.30
CA GLN A 63 -7.72 -22.26 -12.54
C GLN A 63 -6.78 -22.24 -13.75
N PHE A 64 -5.87 -21.26 -13.83
CA PHE A 64 -4.86 -21.18 -14.88
C PHE A 64 -3.78 -22.27 -14.75
N LEU A 65 -3.26 -22.50 -13.54
CA LEU A 65 -2.24 -23.52 -13.27
C LEU A 65 -2.79 -24.95 -13.32
N GLN A 66 -4.11 -25.14 -13.22
CA GLN A 66 -4.75 -26.45 -13.31
C GLN A 66 -4.39 -27.23 -14.59
N GLU A 67 -4.24 -26.54 -15.74
CA GLU A 67 -3.83 -27.16 -17.01
C GLU A 67 -2.41 -27.77 -16.95
N TYR A 68 -1.55 -27.21 -16.09
CA TYR A 68 -0.16 -27.62 -15.88
C TYR A 68 -0.06 -28.72 -14.81
N THR A 69 -0.94 -28.70 -13.81
CA THR A 69 -1.01 -29.71 -12.74
C THR A 69 -1.57 -31.07 -13.19
N GLN A 70 -2.38 -31.10 -14.26
CA GLN A 70 -3.12 -32.31 -14.65
C GLN A 70 -2.37 -33.27 -15.60
N GLN A 71 -1.14 -32.97 -15.99
CA GLN A 71 -0.37 -33.79 -16.95
C GLN A 71 0.73 -34.63 -16.29
N ASN A 72 0.50 -35.94 -16.19
CA ASN A 72 1.58 -36.91 -15.97
C ASN A 72 2.36 -37.13 -17.29
N CYS A 73 3.42 -36.36 -17.51
CA CYS A 73 4.38 -36.57 -18.60
C CYS A 73 5.72 -37.07 -18.06
N ASP A 74 6.35 -38.02 -18.76
CA ASP A 74 7.66 -38.55 -18.36
C ASP A 74 8.74 -37.46 -18.33
N ASN A 75 9.44 -37.33 -17.19
CA ASN A 75 10.47 -36.32 -16.90
C ASN A 75 11.78 -36.48 -17.69
N THR A 76 11.72 -36.95 -18.94
CA THR A 76 12.87 -37.39 -19.75
C THR A 76 12.98 -36.72 -21.12
N THR A 77 12.05 -35.83 -21.49
CA THR A 77 12.05 -35.17 -22.81
C THR A 77 12.50 -33.71 -22.69
N ILE A 78 13.77 -33.42 -23.00
CA ILE A 78 14.42 -32.11 -22.77
C ILE A 78 14.10 -31.08 -23.88
N GLN A 79 13.55 -31.49 -25.02
CA GLN A 79 13.22 -30.61 -26.15
C GLN A 79 11.79 -30.87 -26.65
N SER A 80 11.11 -29.81 -27.09
CA SER A 80 9.91 -29.90 -27.93
C SER A 80 10.21 -30.74 -29.18
N THR A 81 9.32 -31.69 -29.46
CA THR A 81 9.36 -32.49 -30.70
C THR A 81 8.02 -32.37 -31.40
N ASP A 82 7.92 -32.90 -32.62
CA ASP A 82 6.69 -32.87 -33.41
C ASP A 82 5.52 -33.67 -32.76
N GLN A 83 5.78 -34.38 -31.66
CA GLN A 83 4.80 -35.23 -30.95
C GLN A 83 4.75 -35.03 -29.43
N LYS A 84 5.65 -34.24 -28.81
CA LYS A 84 5.67 -34.02 -27.35
C LYS A 84 5.94 -32.55 -26.98
N SER A 85 5.17 -32.05 -26.02
CA SER A 85 5.42 -30.79 -25.30
C SER A 85 6.53 -30.95 -24.25
N CYS A 86 7.22 -29.86 -23.93
CA CYS A 86 7.93 -29.74 -22.67
C CYS A 86 6.94 -29.53 -21.51
N ASN A 87 7.35 -29.95 -20.31
CA ASN A 87 6.61 -29.71 -19.06
C ASN A 87 7.09 -28.40 -18.41
N VAL A 88 6.25 -27.79 -17.57
CA VAL A 88 6.60 -26.61 -16.75
C VAL A 88 6.65 -27.06 -15.29
N ASP A 89 7.84 -27.03 -14.69
CA ASP A 89 8.00 -27.40 -13.28
C ASP A 89 7.41 -26.33 -12.35
N LEU A 90 6.22 -26.61 -11.81
CA LEU A 90 5.52 -25.75 -10.86
C LEU A 90 6.28 -25.53 -9.55
N SER A 91 7.20 -26.43 -9.17
CA SER A 91 8.04 -26.26 -7.97
C SER A 91 9.12 -25.20 -8.15
N SER A 92 9.48 -24.89 -9.40
CA SER A 92 10.48 -23.88 -9.74
C SER A 92 10.00 -22.42 -9.56
N PHE A 93 8.71 -22.21 -9.26
CA PHE A 93 8.12 -20.89 -9.03
C PHE A 93 8.37 -20.30 -7.61
N GLY A 94 9.17 -20.98 -6.78
CA GLY A 94 9.63 -20.46 -5.50
C GLY A 94 8.49 -20.09 -4.54
N PRO A 95 8.32 -18.81 -4.13
CA PRO A 95 7.24 -18.39 -3.24
C PRO A 95 5.87 -18.32 -3.93
N CYS A 96 5.80 -18.38 -5.26
CA CYS A 96 4.57 -18.20 -6.03
C CYS A 96 3.74 -19.48 -6.11
N THR A 97 3.38 -20.07 -4.97
CA THR A 97 2.59 -21.31 -4.88
C THR A 97 1.18 -21.08 -4.31
N LYS A 98 0.31 -22.08 -4.45
CA LYS A 98 -1.07 -22.08 -3.94
C LYS A 98 -1.12 -21.93 -2.42
N GLU A 99 -0.21 -22.62 -1.72
CA GLU A 99 -0.09 -22.65 -0.26
C GLU A 99 0.32 -21.28 0.29
N ASN A 100 1.14 -20.56 -0.47
CA ASN A 100 1.54 -19.18 -0.21
C ASN A 100 0.53 -18.15 -0.75
N HIS A 101 -0.66 -18.57 -1.21
CA HIS A 101 -1.66 -17.71 -1.85
C HIS A 101 -1.08 -16.81 -2.96
N TYR A 102 -0.04 -17.30 -3.66
CA TYR A 102 0.72 -16.57 -4.66
C TYR A 102 1.22 -15.19 -4.19
N GLY A 103 1.47 -15.04 -2.88
CA GLY A 103 1.89 -13.80 -2.21
C GLY A 103 0.81 -12.72 -2.05
N TYR A 104 -0.42 -12.96 -2.54
CA TYR A 104 -1.50 -11.96 -2.46
C TYR A 104 -1.96 -11.69 -1.03
N ASN A 105 -1.90 -12.69 -0.16
CA ASN A 105 -2.18 -12.53 1.26
C ASN A 105 -1.17 -11.64 2.00
N ARG A 106 0.01 -11.36 1.40
CA ARG A 106 1.13 -10.62 2.01
C ARG A 106 1.48 -9.28 1.37
N GLY A 107 0.68 -8.85 0.39
CA GLY A 107 0.94 -7.61 -0.36
C GLY A 107 2.04 -7.74 -1.40
N ALA A 108 2.55 -8.94 -1.62
CA ALA A 108 3.67 -9.24 -2.51
C ALA A 108 3.23 -10.17 -3.66
N PRO A 109 2.32 -9.71 -4.54
CA PRO A 109 1.59 -10.58 -5.45
C PRO A 109 2.49 -11.13 -6.55
N CYS A 110 2.26 -12.39 -6.90
CA CYS A 110 2.81 -13.00 -8.10
C CYS A 110 1.89 -12.79 -9.32
N ILE A 111 2.51 -12.47 -10.44
CA ILE A 111 1.92 -12.44 -11.77
C ILE A 111 2.56 -13.58 -12.57
N PHE A 112 1.78 -14.35 -13.31
CA PHE A 112 2.30 -15.37 -14.22
C PHE A 112 2.21 -14.86 -15.65
N LEU A 113 3.37 -14.68 -16.29
CA LEU A 113 3.48 -14.27 -17.69
C LEU A 113 3.54 -15.51 -18.58
N THR A 114 2.87 -15.46 -19.74
CA THR A 114 2.88 -16.52 -20.76
C THR A 114 2.91 -15.93 -22.17
N LEU A 115 3.41 -16.68 -23.15
CA LEU A 115 3.37 -16.29 -24.56
C LEU A 115 2.25 -16.99 -25.34
N GLU A 116 1.75 -16.27 -26.34
CA GLU A 116 0.78 -16.73 -27.33
C GLU A 116 1.31 -17.91 -28.16
N LYS A 117 0.41 -18.85 -28.47
CA LYS A 117 0.70 -20.09 -29.21
C LYS A 117 0.62 -19.84 -30.73
N VAL A 118 1.65 -19.21 -31.30
CA VAL A 118 1.75 -18.99 -32.75
C VAL A 118 2.36 -20.22 -33.44
N GLU A 119 1.63 -20.80 -34.38
CA GLU A 119 2.06 -22.01 -35.08
C GLU A 119 3.27 -21.76 -35.99
N ASN A 120 4.26 -22.65 -35.90
CA ASN A 120 5.53 -22.63 -36.64
C ASN A 120 6.40 -21.37 -36.43
N TRP A 121 6.06 -20.50 -35.48
CA TRP A 121 6.90 -19.35 -35.13
C TRP A 121 8.14 -19.79 -34.34
N VAL A 122 9.30 -19.30 -34.77
CA VAL A 122 10.61 -19.54 -34.16
C VAL A 122 11.13 -18.22 -33.61
N PRO A 123 11.53 -18.13 -32.32
CA PRO A 123 12.12 -16.92 -31.78
C PRO A 123 13.54 -16.72 -32.31
N GLU A 124 13.88 -15.50 -32.73
CA GLU A 124 15.25 -15.10 -33.06
C GLU A 124 15.92 -14.50 -31.81
N PHE A 125 16.76 -15.29 -31.14
CA PHE A 125 17.42 -14.88 -29.89
C PHE A 125 18.50 -13.81 -30.10
N TYR A 126 19.06 -13.28 -29.01
CA TYR A 126 20.24 -12.40 -29.07
C TYR A 126 21.51 -13.25 -29.01
N ASP A 127 22.37 -13.14 -30.02
CA ASP A 127 23.59 -13.96 -30.13
C ASP A 127 24.80 -13.32 -29.43
N ASP A 128 24.74 -12.00 -29.18
CA ASP A 128 25.76 -11.20 -28.50
C ASP A 128 25.10 -10.24 -27.50
N VAL A 129 25.74 -10.06 -26.34
CA VAL A 129 25.38 -9.07 -25.32
C VAL A 129 25.55 -7.63 -25.82
N ASN A 130 26.37 -7.41 -26.85
CA ASN A 130 26.51 -6.12 -27.53
C ASN A 130 25.36 -5.83 -28.54
N ASP A 131 24.54 -6.83 -28.88
CA ASP A 131 23.41 -6.74 -29.83
C ASP A 131 22.05 -6.59 -29.10
N LEU A 132 22.09 -6.26 -27.80
CA LEU A 132 20.90 -5.98 -26.99
C LEU A 132 20.33 -4.58 -27.31
N PRO A 133 18.99 -4.42 -27.40
CA PRO A 133 18.39 -3.18 -27.88
C PRO A 133 18.36 -2.07 -26.81
N ASP A 134 18.53 -0.80 -27.24
CA ASP A 134 18.40 0.43 -26.42
C ASP A 134 17.11 0.56 -25.58
N GLY A 135 16.10 -0.27 -25.87
CA GLY A 135 14.83 -0.31 -25.12
C GLY A 135 14.86 -1.21 -23.89
N MET A 136 15.82 -2.13 -23.78
CA MET A 136 15.90 -3.11 -22.68
C MET A 136 16.37 -2.42 -21.39
N PRO A 137 15.71 -2.65 -20.23
CA PRO A 137 16.13 -2.07 -18.96
C PRO A 137 17.55 -2.50 -18.56
N ASN A 138 18.36 -1.55 -18.05
CA ASN A 138 19.74 -1.82 -17.62
C ASN A 138 19.84 -3.01 -16.64
N SER A 139 18.88 -3.17 -15.73
CA SER A 139 18.83 -4.30 -14.80
C SER A 139 18.74 -5.67 -15.50
N THR A 140 18.02 -5.77 -16.61
CA THR A 140 17.96 -6.98 -17.44
C THR A 140 19.25 -7.15 -18.23
N VAL A 141 19.79 -6.08 -18.81
CA VAL A 141 21.09 -6.10 -19.52
C VAL A 141 22.23 -6.53 -18.60
N ASP A 142 22.26 -6.05 -17.35
CA ASP A 142 23.29 -6.37 -16.38
C ASP A 142 23.12 -7.80 -15.82
N TYR A 143 21.88 -8.29 -15.64
CA TYR A 143 21.62 -9.70 -15.35
C TYR A 143 22.15 -10.62 -16.45
N ILE A 144 21.84 -10.31 -17.72
CA ILE A 144 22.34 -11.04 -18.89
C ILE A 144 23.88 -11.07 -18.91
N LYS A 145 24.54 -9.93 -18.66
CA LYS A 145 26.00 -9.86 -18.53
C LYS A 145 26.53 -10.80 -17.44
N THR A 146 25.95 -10.76 -16.24
CA THR A 146 26.41 -11.62 -15.12
C THR A 146 26.17 -13.11 -15.33
N GLN A 147 25.18 -13.50 -16.14
CA GLN A 147 24.90 -14.91 -16.43
C GLN A 147 25.63 -15.43 -17.69
N SER A 148 26.01 -14.55 -18.62
CA SER A 148 26.83 -14.92 -19.78
C SER A 148 28.24 -15.41 -19.44
N SER A 149 28.70 -15.18 -18.20
CA SER A 149 29.94 -15.76 -17.63
C SER A 149 29.77 -17.14 -16.99
N GLU A 150 28.55 -17.65 -16.84
CA GLU A 150 28.23 -18.89 -16.08
C GLU A 150 27.45 -19.90 -16.94
N GLU A 151 28.02 -20.28 -18.10
CA GLU A 151 27.54 -21.32 -19.05
C GLU A 151 26.11 -21.15 -19.63
N LEU A 152 25.34 -20.14 -19.21
CA LEU A 152 23.97 -19.93 -19.65
C LEU A 152 23.92 -19.35 -21.08
N SER A 153 23.40 -20.12 -22.04
CA SER A 153 23.26 -19.66 -23.43
C SER A 153 22.25 -18.51 -23.55
N LEU A 154 22.53 -17.49 -24.36
CA LEU A 154 21.60 -16.37 -24.63
C LEU A 154 20.33 -16.77 -25.41
N ASN A 155 20.18 -18.06 -25.75
CA ASN A 155 19.11 -18.67 -26.55
C ASN A 155 17.75 -18.69 -25.82
N HIS A 156 17.28 -17.56 -25.30
CA HIS A 156 16.06 -17.44 -24.51
C HIS A 156 15.29 -16.17 -24.90
N ILE A 157 13.96 -16.18 -24.75
CA ILE A 157 13.17 -14.95 -24.87
C ILE A 157 13.23 -14.25 -23.53
N TRP A 158 14.03 -13.20 -23.42
CA TRP A 158 14.25 -12.48 -22.15
C TRP A 158 12.99 -11.72 -21.72
N VAL A 159 12.76 -11.59 -20.43
CA VAL A 159 11.60 -10.92 -19.85
C VAL A 159 12.08 -9.82 -18.91
N SER A 160 11.50 -8.63 -19.03
CA SER A 160 11.78 -7.50 -18.14
C SER A 160 10.48 -6.90 -17.63
N CYS A 161 10.40 -6.59 -16.33
CA CYS A 161 9.30 -5.83 -15.76
C CYS A 161 9.84 -4.62 -14.98
N GLU A 162 9.20 -3.47 -15.15
CA GLU A 162 9.55 -2.19 -14.52
C GLU A 162 8.29 -1.35 -14.25
N GLY A 163 8.41 -0.23 -13.53
CA GLY A 163 7.32 0.75 -13.46
C GLY A 163 7.12 1.51 -14.79
N ASP A 164 5.88 1.78 -15.18
CA ASP A 164 5.55 2.41 -16.46
C ASP A 164 6.04 3.88 -16.55
N SER A 165 5.92 4.62 -15.43
CA SER A 165 6.43 5.98 -15.23
C SER A 165 7.42 6.08 -14.07
N ALA A 166 8.08 7.23 -13.91
CA ALA A 166 9.00 7.49 -12.78
C ALA A 166 8.33 7.36 -11.40
N PHE A 167 7.02 7.64 -11.28
CA PHE A 167 6.29 7.40 -10.04
C PHE A 167 6.20 5.89 -9.76
N ASP A 168 5.84 5.10 -10.76
CA ASP A 168 5.69 3.65 -10.59
C ASP A 168 7.04 2.98 -10.31
N VAL A 169 8.12 3.40 -10.98
CA VAL A 169 9.49 2.88 -10.77
C VAL A 169 9.97 3.09 -9.32
N GLU A 170 9.65 4.24 -8.72
CA GLU A 170 10.04 4.53 -7.33
C GLU A 170 9.17 3.83 -6.27
N ASN A 171 8.00 3.29 -6.66
CA ASN A 171 7.00 2.79 -5.73
C ASN A 171 6.62 1.31 -5.95
N VAL A 172 7.06 0.67 -7.03
CA VAL A 172 6.84 -0.77 -7.31
C VAL A 172 7.68 -1.70 -6.42
N GLY A 173 8.79 -1.19 -5.87
CA GLY A 173 9.71 -1.96 -5.05
C GLY A 173 10.54 -2.95 -5.86
N ALA A 174 11.14 -3.94 -5.19
CA ALA A 174 11.92 -4.99 -5.85
C ALA A 174 11.00 -5.98 -6.59
N ILE A 175 11.45 -6.42 -7.77
CA ILE A 175 10.77 -7.42 -8.61
C ILE A 175 11.69 -8.64 -8.75
N GLU A 176 11.17 -9.83 -8.54
CA GLU A 176 11.89 -11.11 -8.70
C GLU A 176 11.16 -12.01 -9.70
N PHE A 177 11.92 -12.84 -10.41
CA PHE A 177 11.44 -13.72 -11.49
C PHE A 177 11.75 -15.17 -11.16
N PHE A 178 10.79 -16.07 -11.38
CA PHE A 178 10.92 -17.50 -11.12
C PHE A 178 10.45 -18.33 -12.33
N PRO A 179 11.20 -19.37 -12.74
CA PRO A 179 12.54 -19.73 -12.25
C PRO A 179 13.64 -18.72 -12.61
N ALA A 180 13.44 -17.94 -13.67
CA ALA A 180 14.40 -17.00 -14.21
C ALA A 180 13.68 -15.91 -15.05
N PRO A 181 14.32 -14.75 -15.37
CA PRO A 181 13.72 -13.68 -16.16
C PRO A 181 13.71 -13.96 -17.68
N TYR A 182 13.29 -15.17 -18.10
CA TYR A 182 13.19 -15.54 -19.51
C TYR A 182 12.24 -16.73 -19.76
N PHE A 183 11.71 -16.84 -20.98
CA PHE A 183 11.10 -18.07 -21.48
C PHE A 183 12.15 -18.92 -22.21
N GLY A 184 12.27 -20.19 -21.82
CA GLY A 184 13.27 -21.12 -22.37
C GLY A 184 13.01 -21.51 -23.83
N ASN A 185 14.07 -21.79 -24.59
CA ASN A 185 13.97 -22.18 -26.01
C ASN A 185 13.23 -23.50 -26.22
N GLN A 186 13.29 -24.43 -25.25
CA GLN A 186 12.79 -25.79 -25.39
C GLN A 186 11.27 -25.87 -25.63
N PHE A 187 10.53 -24.80 -25.34
CA PHE A 187 9.10 -24.67 -25.61
C PHE A 187 8.76 -24.24 -27.05
N PHE A 188 9.75 -23.92 -27.89
CA PHE A 188 9.56 -23.41 -29.24
C PHE A 188 10.25 -24.28 -30.31
N PRO A 189 9.74 -24.33 -31.56
CA PRO A 189 8.47 -23.76 -32.02
C PRO A 189 7.26 -24.58 -31.55
N TYR A 190 6.10 -23.93 -31.50
CA TYR A 190 4.80 -24.60 -31.38
C TYR A 190 4.36 -25.12 -32.75
N LYS A 191 4.03 -26.42 -32.84
CA LYS A 191 3.66 -27.13 -34.07
C LYS A 191 2.33 -27.87 -33.94
N ASN A 192 1.37 -27.31 -33.19
CA ASN A 192 0.12 -27.98 -32.83
C ASN A 192 0.30 -29.35 -32.13
N GLN A 193 1.37 -29.52 -31.33
CA GLN A 193 1.53 -30.71 -30.50
C GLN A 193 0.33 -30.88 -29.56
N GLN A 194 -0.17 -32.10 -29.42
CA GLN A 194 -1.20 -32.40 -28.42
C GLN A 194 -0.69 -32.08 -27.01
N ASN A 195 -1.59 -31.56 -26.18
CA ASN A 195 -1.34 -31.15 -24.80
C ASN A 195 -0.26 -30.08 -24.59
N TYR A 196 0.14 -29.33 -25.64
CA TYR A 196 1.14 -28.27 -25.54
C TYR A 196 0.80 -27.20 -24.48
N LEU A 197 1.73 -26.99 -23.57
CA LEU A 197 1.70 -25.95 -22.54
C LEU A 197 2.59 -24.77 -22.96
N SER A 198 2.08 -23.54 -22.85
CA SER A 198 2.91 -22.34 -23.08
C SER A 198 3.99 -22.24 -21.98
N PRO A 199 5.16 -21.67 -22.27
CA PRO A 199 6.13 -21.37 -21.23
C PRO A 199 5.55 -20.31 -20.27
N VAL A 200 5.91 -20.42 -18.98
CA VAL A 200 5.40 -19.58 -17.90
C VAL A 200 6.57 -19.03 -17.08
N VAL A 201 6.53 -17.73 -16.77
CA VAL A 201 7.43 -17.09 -15.80
C VAL A 201 6.58 -16.43 -14.70
N ALA A 202 6.87 -16.75 -13.44
CA ALA A 202 6.25 -16.07 -12.31
C ALA A 202 7.07 -14.81 -11.95
N VAL A 203 6.40 -13.69 -11.78
CA VAL A 203 6.97 -12.38 -11.44
C VAL A 203 6.39 -11.93 -10.12
N GLN A 204 7.20 -11.89 -9.06
CA GLN A 204 6.76 -11.40 -7.75
C GLN A 204 7.18 -9.96 -7.54
N LEU A 205 6.23 -9.08 -7.22
CA LEU A 205 6.53 -7.77 -6.67
C LEU A 205 6.74 -7.94 -5.15
N LYS A 206 7.95 -7.76 -4.63
CA LYS A 206 8.28 -8.06 -3.22
C LYS A 206 7.65 -7.10 -2.22
N ARG A 207 7.70 -5.81 -2.51
CA ARG A 207 7.09 -4.74 -1.71
C ARG A 207 6.67 -3.57 -2.61
N PRO A 208 5.59 -3.73 -3.40
CA PRO A 208 4.86 -2.59 -3.92
C PRO A 208 4.39 -1.70 -2.76
N ILE A 209 4.50 -0.38 -2.89
CA ILE A 209 4.01 0.52 -1.85
C ILE A 209 2.49 0.43 -1.77
N LEU A 210 1.97 0.26 -0.55
CA LEU A 210 0.54 0.07 -0.33
C LEU A 210 -0.19 1.42 -0.32
N GLY A 211 -1.42 1.43 -0.84
CA GLY A 211 -2.24 2.63 -0.90
C GLY A 211 -1.95 3.59 -2.06
N VAL A 212 -1.34 3.11 -3.15
CA VAL A 212 -1.26 3.81 -4.46
C VAL A 212 -1.44 2.82 -5.62
N VAL A 213 -1.78 3.30 -6.83
CA VAL A 213 -1.70 2.48 -8.06
C VAL A 213 -0.29 2.44 -8.62
N LEU A 214 0.16 1.24 -8.93
CA LEU A 214 1.41 0.98 -9.62
C LEU A 214 1.13 0.45 -11.02
N ASN A 215 1.48 1.23 -12.02
CA ASN A 215 1.51 0.77 -13.41
C ASN A 215 2.81 0.00 -13.60
N VAL A 216 2.73 -1.31 -13.77
CA VAL A 216 3.90 -2.16 -14.05
C VAL A 216 3.86 -2.56 -15.51
N ARG A 217 4.96 -2.35 -16.24
CA ARG A 217 5.11 -2.75 -17.63
C ARG A 217 6.00 -3.98 -17.71
N CYS A 218 5.52 -5.05 -18.35
CA CYS A 218 6.31 -6.23 -18.68
C CYS A 218 6.48 -6.39 -20.20
N ASN A 219 7.72 -6.59 -20.63
CA ASN A 219 8.14 -6.72 -22.03
C ASN A 219 8.85 -8.07 -22.24
N ALA A 220 8.78 -8.62 -23.46
CA ALA A 220 9.48 -9.84 -23.86
C ALA A 220 10.42 -9.54 -25.04
N TRP A 221 11.66 -10.04 -25.01
CA TRP A 221 12.72 -9.61 -25.91
C TRP A 221 13.31 -10.77 -26.72
N ALA A 222 13.18 -10.63 -28.03
CA ALA A 222 13.85 -11.40 -29.08
C ALA A 222 13.93 -10.48 -30.32
N LYS A 223 14.84 -10.74 -31.26
CA LYS A 223 15.04 -9.89 -32.47
C LYS A 223 13.78 -9.74 -33.30
N ASN A 224 12.97 -10.79 -33.36
CA ASN A 224 11.69 -10.83 -34.06
C ASN A 224 10.44 -10.67 -33.16
N ILE A 225 10.59 -10.13 -31.93
CA ILE A 225 9.45 -9.64 -31.13
C ILE A 225 9.27 -8.14 -31.32
N HIS A 226 8.10 -7.74 -31.80
CA HIS A 226 7.80 -6.33 -32.06
C HIS A 226 7.08 -5.67 -30.88
N HIS A 227 7.65 -4.58 -30.39
CA HIS A 227 7.11 -3.83 -29.26
C HIS A 227 6.18 -2.73 -29.75
N ASN A 228 4.89 -3.05 -29.87
CA ASN A 228 3.88 -2.11 -30.32
C ASN A 228 3.76 -0.90 -29.38
N LYS A 229 4.16 0.27 -29.88
CA LYS A 229 4.24 1.52 -29.11
C LYS A 229 2.86 2.07 -28.73
N GLU A 230 1.80 1.64 -29.40
CA GLU A 230 0.45 2.18 -29.26
C GLU A 230 -0.27 1.73 -27.98
N LYS A 231 0.13 0.61 -27.34
CA LYS A 231 -0.48 0.13 -26.08
C LYS A 231 -0.25 1.06 -24.86
N ARG A 232 0.43 2.20 -25.02
CA ARG A 232 0.71 3.22 -23.97
C ARG A 232 -0.41 4.26 -23.76
N ILE A 233 -1.64 3.96 -24.21
CA ILE A 233 -2.79 4.88 -24.29
C ILE A 233 -3.14 5.59 -22.97
N GLY A 234 -2.97 4.96 -21.80
CA GLY A 234 -3.36 5.55 -20.50
C GLY A 234 -2.67 6.89 -20.19
N THR A 235 -1.35 6.96 -20.41
CA THR A 235 -0.51 8.12 -20.05
C THR A 235 -0.73 9.32 -20.98
N ILE A 236 -1.12 9.08 -22.24
CA ILE A 236 -1.42 10.10 -23.24
C ILE A 236 -2.90 10.55 -23.22
N VAL A 237 -3.84 9.66 -22.86
CA VAL A 237 -5.29 9.97 -22.87
C VAL A 237 -5.67 11.10 -21.92
N THR A 238 -5.09 11.20 -20.72
CA THR A 238 -5.47 12.26 -19.78
C THR A 238 -5.01 13.65 -20.25
N PRO A 239 -3.76 13.83 -20.72
CA PRO A 239 -3.35 15.05 -21.44
C PRO A 239 -4.22 15.36 -22.67
N VAL A 240 -4.57 14.37 -23.50
CA VAL A 240 -5.45 14.59 -24.66
C VAL A 240 -6.88 14.98 -24.26
N ARG A 241 -7.43 14.41 -23.18
CA ARG A 241 -8.72 14.85 -22.61
C ARG A 241 -8.66 16.31 -22.18
N VAL A 242 -7.58 16.74 -21.51
CA VAL A 242 -7.39 18.16 -21.15
C VAL A 242 -7.32 19.05 -22.39
N LEU A 243 -6.57 18.65 -23.44
CA LEU A 243 -6.54 19.40 -24.71
C LEU A 243 -7.93 19.53 -25.34
N LEU A 244 -8.72 18.46 -25.40
CA LEU A 244 -10.06 18.48 -26.01
C LEU A 244 -11.04 19.44 -25.31
N LEU A 245 -10.80 19.76 -24.03
CA LEU A 245 -11.59 20.79 -23.33
C LEU A 245 -11.48 22.17 -24.01
N SER A 246 -10.40 22.50 -24.73
CA SER A 246 -10.32 23.76 -25.50
C SER A 246 -11.51 23.94 -26.47
N ASN A 247 -12.07 22.82 -26.95
CA ASN A 247 -13.18 22.79 -27.88
C ASN A 247 -14.54 22.64 -27.20
N THR A 248 -14.63 21.85 -26.11
CA THR A 248 -15.91 21.50 -25.46
C THR A 248 -16.25 22.34 -24.23
N ASP A 249 -15.24 22.80 -23.49
CA ASP A 249 -15.36 23.59 -22.26
C ASP A 249 -14.10 24.44 -22.07
N LYS A 250 -14.07 25.56 -22.82
CA LYS A 250 -12.91 26.46 -22.84
C LYS A 250 -12.65 27.11 -21.47
N GLU A 251 -13.69 27.33 -20.67
CA GLU A 251 -13.53 27.90 -19.32
C GLU A 251 -12.77 26.90 -18.42
N LEU A 252 -13.19 25.64 -18.37
CA LEU A 252 -12.50 24.60 -17.61
C LEU A 252 -11.07 24.36 -18.12
N PHE A 253 -10.84 24.41 -19.43
CA PHE A 253 -9.49 24.34 -20.01
C PHE A 253 -8.59 25.48 -19.50
N GLU A 254 -9.06 26.72 -19.55
CA GLU A 254 -8.33 27.87 -19.04
C GLU A 254 -8.14 27.84 -17.52
N GLU A 255 -9.07 27.27 -16.76
CA GLU A 255 -8.90 27.05 -15.32
C GLU A 255 -7.85 25.98 -14.99
N ILE A 256 -7.82 24.87 -15.72
CA ILE A 256 -6.76 23.86 -15.59
C ILE A 256 -5.40 24.49 -15.90
N LEU A 257 -5.30 25.31 -16.95
CA LEU A 257 -4.06 26.01 -17.29
C LEU A 257 -3.63 27.11 -16.29
N LYS A 258 -4.46 27.46 -15.30
CA LYS A 258 -4.10 28.36 -14.18
C LYS A 258 -3.53 27.60 -12.97
N MET A 259 -3.59 26.26 -12.95
CA MET A 259 -3.06 25.43 -11.86
C MET A 259 -1.52 25.40 -11.81
N GLU A 260 -0.96 25.11 -10.63
CA GLU A 260 0.49 25.04 -10.41
C GLU A 260 1.12 23.93 -11.27
N SER A 261 2.21 24.24 -11.96
CA SER A 261 2.91 23.32 -12.86
C SER A 261 4.38 23.14 -12.51
N ARG A 262 4.97 24.08 -11.77
CA ARG A 262 6.42 24.17 -11.50
C ARG A 262 7.28 23.98 -12.76
N LEU A 263 6.75 24.36 -13.93
CA LEU A 263 7.25 23.95 -15.24
C LEU A 263 8.75 24.26 -15.43
N ILE A 264 9.17 25.44 -14.99
CA ILE A 264 10.57 25.90 -15.03
C ILE A 264 11.48 24.93 -14.26
N ALA A 265 11.12 24.56 -13.03
CA ALA A 265 11.91 23.68 -12.18
C ALA A 265 11.86 22.20 -12.60
N ARG A 266 10.97 21.84 -13.54
CA ARG A 266 10.90 20.50 -14.15
C ARG A 266 11.73 20.38 -15.42
N ARG A 267 12.15 21.47 -16.07
CA ARG A 267 12.99 21.44 -17.29
C ARG A 267 14.27 20.64 -17.05
N GLY A 268 14.63 19.78 -18.01
CA GLY A 268 15.83 18.92 -17.95
C GLY A 268 15.76 17.72 -16.98
N THR A 269 14.78 17.66 -16.08
CA THR A 269 14.59 16.52 -15.17
C THR A 269 14.24 15.24 -15.94
N ASN A 270 14.41 14.07 -15.32
CA ASN A 270 14.04 12.80 -15.94
C ASN A 270 12.53 12.71 -16.23
N ILE A 271 11.66 13.31 -15.41
CA ILE A 271 10.21 13.35 -15.66
C ILE A 271 9.91 14.16 -16.93
N TRP A 272 10.59 15.28 -17.16
CA TRP A 272 10.47 16.03 -18.43
C TRP A 272 10.83 15.16 -19.63
N LYS A 273 11.95 14.42 -19.58
CA LYS A 273 12.40 13.52 -20.66
C LYS A 273 11.38 12.40 -20.93
N LEU A 274 10.77 11.85 -19.89
CA LEU A 274 9.73 10.80 -20.01
C LEU A 274 8.46 11.36 -20.67
N HIS A 275 7.99 12.54 -20.26
CA HIS A 275 6.88 13.22 -20.93
C HIS A 275 7.21 13.57 -22.38
N GLU A 276 8.44 14.03 -22.66
CA GLU A 276 8.91 14.38 -24.01
C GLU A 276 8.80 13.17 -24.95
N LYS A 277 9.28 12.01 -24.48
CA LYS A 277 9.33 10.75 -25.23
C LYS A 277 7.96 10.05 -25.37
N TYR A 278 7.08 10.16 -24.36
CA TYR A 278 5.87 9.32 -24.27
C TYR A 278 4.53 10.06 -24.35
N VAL A 279 4.51 11.40 -24.30
CA VAL A 279 3.29 12.21 -24.45
C VAL A 279 3.49 13.33 -25.47
N VAL A 280 4.53 14.16 -25.30
CA VAL A 280 4.73 15.38 -26.09
C VAL A 280 5.03 15.03 -27.55
N THR A 281 6.09 14.26 -27.81
CA THR A 281 6.46 13.87 -29.17
C THR A 281 5.31 13.14 -29.88
N PRO A 282 4.67 12.08 -29.30
CA PRO A 282 3.53 11.43 -29.93
C PRO A 282 2.38 12.37 -30.30
N ILE A 283 1.98 13.30 -29.42
CA ILE A 283 0.91 14.26 -29.73
C ILE A 283 1.33 15.19 -30.87
N LEU A 284 2.55 15.75 -30.83
CA LEU A 284 3.03 16.69 -31.85
C LEU A 284 3.27 16.04 -33.22
N THR A 285 3.60 14.75 -33.26
CA THR A 285 3.71 13.97 -34.51
C THR A 285 2.37 13.45 -35.04
N SER A 286 1.29 13.58 -34.27
CA SER A 286 -0.03 13.06 -34.63
C SER A 286 -0.91 14.10 -35.34
N ASN A 287 -1.95 13.61 -36.02
CA ASN A 287 -2.98 14.46 -36.62
C ASN A 287 -3.91 15.15 -35.59
N LEU A 288 -3.73 14.95 -34.27
CA LEU A 288 -4.56 15.57 -33.22
C LEU A 288 -4.62 17.10 -33.33
N LYS A 289 -3.55 17.75 -33.82
CA LYS A 289 -3.52 19.20 -34.05
C LYS A 289 -4.65 19.67 -34.99
N GLN A 290 -5.09 18.83 -35.93
CA GLN A 290 -6.19 19.16 -36.86
C GLN A 290 -7.56 19.20 -36.16
N LEU A 291 -7.71 18.51 -35.02
CA LEU A 291 -8.94 18.47 -34.23
C LEU A 291 -8.99 19.60 -33.18
N LEU A 292 -7.84 20.14 -32.76
CA LEU A 292 -7.72 21.11 -31.66
C LEU A 292 -7.78 22.55 -32.17
N THR A 293 -8.87 22.91 -32.85
CA THR A 293 -9.06 24.21 -33.53
C THR A 293 -8.96 25.43 -32.62
N ASN A 294 -9.23 25.27 -31.33
CA ASN A 294 -9.29 26.38 -30.37
C ASN A 294 -7.98 26.59 -29.60
N ILE A 295 -6.87 25.98 -30.04
CA ILE A 295 -5.53 26.12 -29.44
C ILE A 295 -4.60 26.86 -30.40
N ASP A 296 -4.34 28.15 -30.14
CA ASP A 296 -3.50 29.02 -30.98
C ASP A 296 -2.11 28.43 -31.27
N LYS A 297 -1.53 27.74 -30.28
CA LYS A 297 -0.20 27.13 -30.37
C LYS A 297 -0.12 25.84 -29.55
N LEU A 298 -0.30 24.70 -30.22
CA LEU A 298 0.05 23.38 -29.68
C LEU A 298 1.57 23.16 -29.84
N ASP A 299 2.30 23.16 -28.72
CA ASP A 299 3.75 22.97 -28.69
C ASP A 299 4.24 22.18 -27.45
N VAL A 300 5.56 21.98 -27.37
CA VAL A 300 6.24 21.30 -26.25
C VAL A 300 5.92 21.95 -24.90
N GLU A 301 5.86 23.28 -24.84
CA GLU A 301 5.65 24.05 -23.60
C GLU A 301 4.26 23.80 -23.03
N LEU A 302 3.22 23.91 -23.88
CA LEU A 302 1.84 23.63 -23.49
C LEU A 302 1.64 22.18 -23.05
N LEU A 303 2.22 21.23 -23.77
CA LEU A 303 2.07 19.80 -23.48
C LEU A 303 2.81 19.39 -22.19
N GLN A 304 4.05 19.85 -22.00
CA GLN A 304 4.78 19.68 -20.74
C GLN A 304 4.05 20.36 -19.57
N LYS A 305 3.43 21.54 -19.79
CA LYS A 305 2.60 22.21 -18.78
C LYS A 305 1.40 21.37 -18.36
N ILE A 306 0.65 20.80 -19.31
CA ILE A 306 -0.53 19.95 -19.02
C ILE A 306 -0.11 18.70 -18.22
N CYS A 307 0.92 17.97 -18.66
CA CYS A 307 1.43 16.82 -17.91
C CYS A 307 1.91 17.23 -16.51
N ALA A 308 2.58 18.38 -16.40
CA ALA A 308 3.10 18.86 -15.12
C ALA A 308 1.99 19.29 -14.14
N ILE A 309 0.91 19.90 -14.64
CA ILE A 309 -0.31 20.19 -13.87
C ILE A 309 -0.90 18.88 -13.33
N LEU A 310 -1.07 17.86 -14.18
CA LEU A 310 -1.70 16.60 -13.79
C LEU A 310 -0.94 15.91 -12.64
N ASP A 311 0.40 15.85 -12.68
CA ASP A 311 1.18 15.25 -11.59
C ASP A 311 1.12 16.03 -10.27
N ILE A 312 1.09 17.37 -10.32
CA ILE A 312 1.10 18.19 -9.11
C ILE A 312 -0.28 18.24 -8.47
N ASN A 313 -1.33 18.39 -9.27
CA ASN A 313 -2.66 18.77 -8.82
C ASN A 313 -3.68 17.64 -8.78
N ALA A 314 -3.46 16.53 -9.51
CA ALA A 314 -4.34 15.38 -9.39
C ALA A 314 -4.13 14.70 -8.04
N ILE A 315 -5.25 14.36 -7.40
CA ILE A 315 -5.30 13.58 -6.17
C ILE A 315 -5.78 12.15 -6.49
N GLU A 316 -5.46 11.24 -5.60
CA GLU A 316 -5.94 9.87 -5.67
C GLU A 316 -7.43 9.80 -5.27
N VAL A 317 -8.22 9.04 -6.03
CA VAL A 317 -9.65 8.83 -5.83
C VAL A 317 -9.92 7.33 -5.86
N ARG A 318 -10.74 6.82 -4.92
CA ARG A 318 -11.13 5.41 -4.88
C ARG A 318 -12.35 5.18 -5.79
N GLY A 319 -12.25 4.19 -6.67
CA GLY A 319 -13.29 3.83 -7.63
C GLY A 319 -14.61 3.43 -6.99
N ALA A 320 -15.69 3.70 -7.70
CA ALA A 320 -17.04 3.61 -7.18
C ALA A 320 -17.80 2.41 -7.76
N ARG A 321 -18.47 1.68 -6.86
CA ARG A 321 -19.22 0.45 -7.15
C ARG A 321 -20.40 0.63 -8.12
N GLU A 322 -20.92 1.85 -8.28
CA GLU A 322 -22.19 2.10 -8.97
C GLU A 322 -22.03 2.73 -10.37
N ILE A 323 -20.81 3.17 -10.74
CA ILE A 323 -20.52 3.86 -12.00
C ILE A 323 -20.19 2.89 -13.16
N LEU A 324 -20.13 1.58 -12.89
CA LEU A 324 -20.00 0.51 -13.90
C LEU A 324 -21.27 -0.35 -13.93
N PRO A 325 -22.34 0.08 -14.63
CA PRO A 325 -23.65 -0.56 -14.56
C PRO A 325 -23.78 -1.78 -15.48
N ASP A 326 -23.01 -2.86 -15.23
CA ASP A 326 -23.54 -4.20 -15.53
C ASP A 326 -22.88 -5.38 -14.76
N LYS A 327 -23.69 -6.03 -13.91
CA LYS A 327 -23.72 -7.48 -13.63
C LYS A 327 -22.40 -8.25 -13.37
N ALA A 328 -21.59 -7.78 -12.42
CA ALA A 328 -20.85 -8.68 -11.52
C ALA A 328 -20.74 -8.08 -10.12
N GLY A 329 -21.28 -8.78 -9.11
CA GLY A 329 -21.40 -8.26 -7.74
C GLY A 329 -20.13 -8.40 -6.89
N LYS A 330 -18.94 -8.07 -7.40
CA LYS A 330 -17.64 -8.18 -6.70
C LYS A 330 -16.50 -7.43 -7.45
N ASP A 331 -16.42 -6.09 -7.34
CA ASP A 331 -15.12 -5.40 -7.13
C ASP A 331 -15.29 -3.89 -6.81
N PRO A 332 -14.66 -3.33 -5.74
CA PRO A 332 -14.72 -1.91 -5.38
C PRO A 332 -13.35 -1.20 -5.56
N SER A 333 -12.68 -1.41 -6.70
CA SER A 333 -11.22 -1.61 -6.72
C SER A 333 -10.35 -0.57 -7.42
N PHE A 334 -10.85 0.08 -8.47
CA PHE A 334 -10.00 0.88 -9.35
C PHE A 334 -9.76 2.28 -8.81
N ILE A 335 -8.52 2.59 -8.42
CA ILE A 335 -8.15 3.98 -8.15
C ILE A 335 -8.13 4.79 -9.46
N LEU A 336 -8.55 6.04 -9.35
CA LEU A 336 -8.50 7.05 -10.39
C LEU A 336 -7.60 8.23 -9.93
N ARG A 337 -7.02 8.95 -10.89
CA ARG A 337 -6.48 10.30 -10.67
C ARG A 337 -7.60 11.32 -10.93
N GLY A 338 -8.07 12.02 -9.89
CA GLY A 338 -9.05 13.09 -10.00
C GLY A 338 -8.39 14.46 -9.93
N LEU A 339 -8.71 15.37 -10.86
CA LEU A 339 -8.26 16.75 -10.86
C LEU A 339 -9.39 17.66 -10.38
N TYR A 340 -9.22 18.32 -9.23
CA TYR A 340 -10.29 19.09 -8.59
C TYR A 340 -9.84 20.50 -8.23
N ARG A 341 -10.51 21.50 -8.85
CA ARG A 341 -10.24 22.94 -8.71
C ARG A 341 -9.86 23.38 -7.29
N HIS A 342 -10.67 23.07 -6.27
CA HIS A 342 -10.44 23.55 -4.91
C HIS A 342 -9.33 22.80 -4.15
N PRO A 343 -9.30 21.45 -4.11
CA PRO A 343 -8.15 20.70 -3.58
C PRO A 343 -6.79 21.09 -4.17
N SER A 344 -6.73 21.41 -5.47
CA SER A 344 -5.49 21.83 -6.15
C SER A 344 -4.93 23.18 -5.68
N LEU A 345 -5.68 23.97 -4.90
CA LEU A 345 -5.21 25.22 -4.27
C LEU A 345 -4.56 25.00 -2.88
N LEU A 346 -4.72 23.81 -2.29
CA LEU A 346 -4.29 23.54 -0.92
C LEU A 346 -2.78 23.27 -0.85
N VAL A 347 -2.01 24.24 -0.36
CA VAL A 347 -0.56 24.09 -0.22
C VAL A 347 -0.18 22.98 0.76
N HIS A 348 1.00 22.39 0.56
CA HIS A 348 1.48 21.33 1.42
C HIS A 348 1.87 21.80 2.83
N ASN A 349 1.43 21.08 3.85
CA ASN A 349 2.01 21.12 5.19
C ASN A 349 1.92 19.72 5.84
N CYS A 350 3.02 19.20 6.39
CA CYS A 350 3.01 17.91 7.07
C CYS A 350 2.16 17.92 8.36
N LEU A 351 1.87 19.12 8.91
CA LEU A 351 0.98 19.35 10.05
C LEU A 351 -0.33 20.04 9.61
N ALA A 352 -0.83 19.68 8.42
CA ALA A 352 -2.03 20.22 7.76
C ALA A 352 -3.19 20.63 8.69
N ASN A 353 -3.75 21.81 8.49
CA ASN A 353 -4.97 22.25 9.19
C ASN A 353 -6.27 21.83 8.47
N SER A 354 -6.20 21.30 7.24
CA SER A 354 -7.37 20.74 6.53
C SER A 354 -7.42 19.21 6.45
N PHE A 355 -8.60 18.67 6.20
CA PHE A 355 -8.91 17.24 6.13
C PHE A 355 -9.88 16.97 4.97
N MET A 356 -9.69 15.88 4.22
CA MET A 356 -10.40 15.65 2.95
C MET A 356 -11.03 14.26 2.88
N THR A 357 -12.30 14.21 2.47
CA THR A 357 -13.05 12.99 2.19
C THR A 357 -13.57 13.00 0.76
N ILE A 358 -13.66 11.83 0.14
CA ILE A 358 -14.15 11.67 -1.23
C ILE A 358 -15.18 10.54 -1.21
N ASP A 359 -16.37 10.78 -1.75
CA ASP A 359 -17.44 9.78 -1.78
C ASP A 359 -17.48 8.96 -3.08
N ALA A 360 -18.41 8.00 -3.15
CA ALA A 360 -18.58 7.12 -4.30
C ALA A 360 -19.12 7.85 -5.54
N ASP A 361 -19.63 9.07 -5.38
CA ASP A 361 -20.05 9.93 -6.48
C ASP A 361 -18.90 10.86 -6.90
N PHE A 362 -17.68 10.55 -6.46
CA PHE A 362 -16.43 11.30 -6.61
C PHE A 362 -16.47 12.75 -6.09
N ASN A 363 -17.44 13.12 -5.25
CA ASN A 363 -17.48 14.46 -4.67
C ASN A 363 -16.45 14.58 -3.55
N VAL A 364 -15.65 15.64 -3.60
CA VAL A 364 -14.67 15.96 -2.58
C VAL A 364 -15.27 16.91 -1.54
N LYS A 365 -15.13 16.56 -0.27
CA LYS A 365 -15.51 17.41 0.87
C LYS A 365 -14.25 17.75 1.67
N LEU A 366 -14.03 19.04 1.87
CA LEU A 366 -12.92 19.59 2.65
C LEU A 366 -13.44 20.11 3.98
N TYR A 367 -12.77 19.74 5.06
CA TYR A 367 -13.09 20.12 6.42
C TYR A 367 -11.88 20.80 7.07
N ALA A 368 -12.13 21.72 8.01
CA ALA A 368 -11.12 22.17 8.95
C ALA A 368 -10.79 20.99 9.88
N GLY A 369 -9.60 20.42 9.72
CA GLY A 369 -9.11 19.33 10.57
C GLY A 369 -8.59 19.83 11.92
N GLN A 370 -8.15 21.08 11.98
CA GLN A 370 -7.75 21.80 13.19
C GLN A 370 -8.52 23.13 13.27
N ASN A 371 -8.36 23.87 14.37
CA ASN A 371 -8.79 25.27 14.41
C ASN A 371 -8.00 26.07 13.35
N VAL A 372 -8.67 26.97 12.64
CA VAL A 372 -8.10 27.85 11.60
C VAL A 372 -8.50 29.28 11.94
N GLN A 373 -7.53 30.16 12.13
CA GLN A 373 -7.73 31.55 12.49
C GLN A 373 -7.73 32.46 11.25
N ASN A 374 -8.20 33.70 11.41
CA ASN A 374 -8.17 34.67 10.31
C ASN A 374 -6.71 34.99 9.92
N GLY A 375 -6.36 34.77 8.66
CA GLY A 375 -4.99 34.89 8.14
C GLY A 375 -4.20 33.57 8.08
N ASP A 376 -4.71 32.47 8.64
CA ASP A 376 -4.06 31.16 8.50
C ASP A 376 -4.16 30.63 7.05
N VAL A 377 -3.06 30.06 6.56
CA VAL A 377 -3.06 29.36 5.27
C VAL A 377 -3.70 27.97 5.43
N VAL A 378 -4.77 27.72 4.67
CA VAL A 378 -5.40 26.39 4.61
C VAL A 378 -4.49 25.44 3.82
N SER A 379 -4.10 24.34 4.45
CA SER A 379 -3.05 23.44 3.98
C SER A 379 -3.43 21.97 4.12
N TYR A 380 -2.90 21.13 3.24
CA TYR A 380 -3.16 19.68 3.19
C TYR A 380 -1.83 18.91 3.21
N ASN A 381 -1.85 17.62 3.59
CA ASN A 381 -0.65 16.80 3.62
C ASN A 381 -0.61 15.85 2.41
N TYR A 382 0.35 16.06 1.50
CA TYR A 382 0.57 15.20 0.32
C TYR A 382 1.41 13.95 0.61
N ALA A 383 2.12 13.90 1.74
CA ALA A 383 3.09 12.85 2.06
C ALA A 383 2.52 11.86 3.09
N GLN A 384 3.02 10.63 3.10
CA GLN A 384 2.61 9.64 4.11
C GLN A 384 2.96 10.14 5.53
N LEU A 385 2.08 9.89 6.49
CA LEU A 385 2.16 10.52 7.81
C LEU A 385 3.38 10.06 8.62
N LEU A 386 3.69 8.76 8.61
CA LEU A 386 4.70 8.18 9.51
C LEU A 386 6.13 8.32 8.99
N LEU A 387 6.36 8.55 7.69
CA LEU A 387 7.70 8.70 7.14
C LEU A 387 8.50 9.82 7.84
N GLY A 388 9.82 9.62 8.00
CA GLY A 388 10.72 10.60 8.59
C GLY A 388 10.92 11.86 7.72
N THR A 389 11.55 12.89 8.28
CA THR A 389 11.83 14.16 7.57
C THR A 389 12.63 13.97 6.30
N LYS A 390 13.60 13.05 6.27
CA LYS A 390 14.39 12.72 5.07
C LYS A 390 13.50 12.16 3.96
N GLU A 391 12.78 11.07 4.22
CA GLU A 391 11.89 10.43 3.26
C GLU A 391 10.77 11.36 2.76
N ARG A 392 10.12 12.11 3.66
CA ARG A 392 9.08 13.08 3.27
C ARG A 392 9.63 14.20 2.38
N ARG A 393 10.83 14.74 2.67
CA ARG A 393 11.46 15.75 1.81
C ARG A 393 11.81 15.16 0.44
N SER A 394 12.39 13.95 0.40
CA SER A 394 12.72 13.24 -0.85
C SER A 394 11.48 12.99 -1.73
N GLN A 395 10.38 12.48 -1.15
CA GLN A 395 9.12 12.26 -1.89
C GLN A 395 8.55 13.57 -2.48
N LEU A 396 8.56 14.66 -1.73
CA LEU A 396 8.03 15.95 -2.19
C LEU A 396 8.93 16.61 -3.24
N GLU A 397 10.25 16.46 -3.12
CA GLU A 397 11.23 16.93 -4.10
C GLU A 397 11.05 16.18 -5.44
N LYS A 398 10.92 14.85 -5.39
CA LYS A 398 10.72 13.99 -6.57
C LYS A 398 9.35 14.16 -7.23
N LEU A 399 8.27 14.05 -6.47
CA LEU A 399 6.91 13.95 -7.01
C LEU A 399 6.22 15.31 -7.21
N LYS A 400 6.64 16.34 -6.46
CA LYS A 400 5.99 17.67 -6.46
C LYS A 400 6.98 18.82 -6.66
N ASN A 401 8.28 18.57 -6.82
CA ASN A 401 9.32 19.56 -7.10
C ASN A 401 9.35 20.72 -6.06
N PHE A 402 9.39 20.37 -4.78
CA PHE A 402 9.71 21.31 -3.69
C PHE A 402 10.22 20.59 -2.44
N ILE A 403 11.00 21.30 -1.61
CA ILE A 403 11.41 20.84 -0.27
C ILE A 403 10.48 21.48 0.77
N CYS A 404 9.92 20.66 1.67
CA CYS A 404 9.01 21.13 2.71
C CYS A 404 9.76 21.67 3.93
N ASN A 405 9.45 22.91 4.33
CA ASN A 405 10.05 23.63 5.47
C ASN A 405 9.02 23.95 6.57
N CYS A 406 7.99 23.10 6.73
CA CYS A 406 7.01 23.24 7.81
C CYS A 406 7.64 22.93 9.19
N LYS A 407 6.99 23.31 10.29
CA LYS A 407 7.49 23.11 11.67
C LYS A 407 8.06 21.70 11.93
N ARG A 408 7.41 20.62 11.46
CA ARG A 408 7.90 19.24 11.63
C ARG A 408 9.16 18.93 10.80
N CYS A 409 9.35 19.57 9.65
CA CYS A 409 10.55 19.40 8.82
C CYS A 409 11.74 20.23 9.29
N MET A 410 11.49 21.33 10.01
CA MET A 410 12.52 22.19 10.61
C MET A 410 12.96 21.71 12.01
N ASP A 411 12.23 20.76 12.60
CA ASP A 411 12.46 20.20 13.94
C ASP A 411 13.16 18.84 13.82
N PRO A 412 14.45 18.71 14.22
CA PRO A 412 15.18 17.44 14.16
C PRO A 412 14.56 16.34 15.03
N SER A 413 13.82 16.70 16.09
CA SER A 413 13.13 15.73 16.95
C SER A 413 11.80 15.25 16.37
N GLU A 414 11.35 15.82 15.24
CA GLU A 414 10.02 15.61 14.66
C GLU A 414 8.90 15.68 15.72
N LEU A 415 8.79 16.81 16.41
CA LEU A 415 7.87 17.05 17.53
C LEU A 415 8.09 16.11 18.73
N GLY A 416 9.36 15.81 19.05
CA GLY A 416 9.74 14.91 20.14
C GLY A 416 9.44 13.42 19.88
N THR A 417 9.07 13.04 18.65
CA THR A 417 8.84 11.63 18.29
C THR A 417 10.13 10.90 17.91
N PHE A 418 11.12 11.62 17.37
CA PHE A 418 12.37 11.11 16.80
C PHE A 418 12.13 10.02 15.74
N ILE A 419 11.00 10.09 15.02
CA ILE A 419 10.51 9.05 14.10
C ILE A 419 11.42 8.82 12.87
N GLY A 420 12.27 9.78 12.52
CA GLY A 420 13.31 9.62 11.50
C GLY A 420 14.71 9.29 12.03
N SER A 421 14.88 9.09 13.35
CA SER A 421 16.20 9.03 14.00
C SER A 421 16.72 7.60 14.26
N VAL A 422 18.04 7.43 14.19
CA VAL A 422 18.75 6.15 14.41
C VAL A 422 19.51 6.16 15.75
N GLN A 423 19.88 5.00 16.31
CA GLN A 423 20.66 4.97 17.56
C GLN A 423 22.07 5.55 17.32
N CYS A 424 22.59 6.31 18.28
CA CYS A 424 23.93 6.90 18.17
C CYS A 424 25.01 5.81 18.31
N PRO A 425 25.85 5.57 17.28
CA PRO A 425 26.85 4.51 17.32
C PRO A 425 27.99 4.79 18.32
N ALA A 426 28.19 6.04 18.74
CA ALA A 426 29.26 6.44 19.65
C ALA A 426 28.87 6.36 21.13
N CYS A 427 27.67 6.80 21.51
CA CYS A 427 27.24 6.82 22.93
C CYS A 427 26.19 5.77 23.30
N GLN A 428 25.49 5.17 22.33
CA GLN A 428 24.42 4.16 22.52
C GLN A 428 23.25 4.59 23.44
N GLN A 429 23.17 5.88 23.79
CA GLN A 429 22.17 6.45 24.70
C GLN A 429 21.28 7.52 24.06
N GLY A 430 21.74 8.15 22.97
CA GLY A 430 21.01 9.16 22.21
C GLY A 430 20.70 8.72 20.78
N LEU A 431 19.90 9.52 20.09
CA LEU A 431 19.38 9.32 18.74
C LEU A 431 19.99 10.32 17.75
N CYS A 432 20.70 9.81 16.75
CA CYS A 432 21.18 10.60 15.62
C CYS A 432 20.00 10.98 14.72
N SER A 433 19.79 12.28 14.54
CA SER A 433 18.64 12.86 13.83
C SER A 433 19.09 13.62 12.58
N PHE A 434 18.28 13.58 11.51
CA PHE A 434 18.65 14.15 10.20
C PHE A 434 18.47 15.68 10.16
N MET A 435 19.55 16.38 9.86
CA MET A 435 19.63 17.85 9.81
C MET A 435 19.49 18.38 8.38
N GLU A 436 19.14 19.67 8.26
CA GLU A 436 18.99 20.35 6.96
C GLU A 436 20.26 20.33 6.10
N SER A 437 21.42 20.38 6.75
CA SER A 437 22.76 20.25 6.17
C SER A 437 23.08 18.83 5.65
N ARG A 438 22.08 17.93 5.58
CA ARG A 438 22.17 16.54 5.10
C ARG A 438 23.14 15.65 5.90
N ILE A 439 23.33 15.98 7.18
CA ILE A 439 24.12 15.22 8.16
C ILE A 439 23.24 14.71 9.30
N TRP A 440 23.76 13.76 10.07
CA TRP A 440 23.07 13.14 11.21
C TRP A 440 23.76 13.52 12.51
N ILE A 441 23.07 14.15 13.46
CA ILE A 441 23.66 14.62 14.74
C ILE A 441 22.93 13.95 15.91
N CYS A 442 23.68 13.43 16.89
CA CYS A 442 23.14 12.95 18.16
C CYS A 442 22.77 14.11 19.09
N GLU A 443 21.56 14.10 19.65
CA GLU A 443 21.08 15.06 20.63
C GLU A 443 21.78 14.98 22.01
N ASN A 444 22.29 13.80 22.38
CA ASN A 444 22.93 13.54 23.67
C ASN A 444 24.42 13.90 23.68
N CYS A 445 25.20 13.46 22.68
CA CYS A 445 26.66 13.66 22.65
C CYS A 445 27.16 14.58 21.52
N ASN A 446 26.28 15.11 20.66
CA ASN A 446 26.62 15.95 19.50
C ASN A 446 27.51 15.29 18.42
N GLU A 447 27.75 13.97 18.52
CA GLU A 447 28.49 13.23 17.50
C GLU A 447 27.79 13.27 16.14
N ILE A 448 28.56 13.47 15.08
CA ILE A 448 28.06 13.47 13.69
C ILE A 448 28.19 12.04 13.14
N ALA A 449 27.06 11.35 13.00
CA ALA A 449 27.06 10.00 12.43
C ALA A 449 27.35 10.02 10.91
N ASP A 450 28.17 9.05 10.49
CA ASP A 450 28.53 8.79 9.10
C ASP A 450 27.26 8.59 8.25
N THR A 451 26.98 9.57 7.39
CA THR A 451 25.74 9.58 6.60
C THR A 451 25.62 8.36 5.71
N LYS A 452 26.73 7.88 5.10
CA LYS A 452 26.69 6.70 4.23
C LYS A 452 26.37 5.44 5.02
N LYS A 453 26.94 5.26 6.22
CA LYS A 453 26.60 4.13 7.10
C LYS A 453 25.15 4.15 7.56
N VAL A 454 24.63 5.33 7.91
CA VAL A 454 23.21 5.48 8.29
C VAL A 454 22.28 5.19 7.11
N GLU A 455 22.65 5.62 5.89
CA GLU A 455 21.89 5.31 4.68
C GLU A 455 21.89 3.82 4.36
N THR A 456 23.05 3.15 4.41
CA THR A 456 23.13 1.68 4.26
C THR A 456 22.30 0.94 5.31
N LEU A 457 22.36 1.31 6.59
CA LEU A 457 21.53 0.72 7.65
C LEU A 457 20.02 0.90 7.40
N LEU A 458 19.60 2.09 6.97
CA LEU A 458 18.20 2.37 6.66
C LEU A 458 17.72 1.57 5.45
N ASP A 459 18.56 1.42 4.43
CA ASP A 459 18.19 0.70 3.22
C ASP A 459 18.28 -0.83 3.41
N GLU A 460 19.20 -1.35 4.24
CA GLU A 460 19.19 -2.74 4.73
C GLU A 460 17.89 -3.07 5.49
N ALA A 461 17.43 -2.16 6.37
CA ALA A 461 16.13 -2.31 7.04
C ALA A 461 14.96 -2.30 6.03
N LYS A 462 15.01 -1.42 5.01
CA LYS A 462 14.04 -1.39 3.88
C LYS A 462 14.19 -2.55 2.89
N GLN A 463 15.26 -3.34 2.94
CA GLN A 463 15.41 -4.55 2.11
C GLN A 463 15.06 -5.82 2.88
N SER A 464 15.26 -5.83 4.20
CA SER A 464 14.98 -6.97 5.08
C SER A 464 13.48 -7.18 5.35
N LEU A 465 12.65 -6.13 5.30
CA LEU A 465 11.23 -6.14 5.73
C LEU A 465 10.12 -6.36 4.63
N SER A 466 10.29 -6.76 3.36
CA SER A 466 11.45 -7.19 2.57
C SER A 466 11.39 -8.68 2.32
N SER A 467 12.43 -9.39 2.75
CA SER A 467 12.51 -10.84 2.70
C SER A 467 11.80 -11.55 3.87
N LEU A 468 11.32 -10.83 4.89
CA LEU A 468 10.48 -11.41 5.95
C LEU A 468 9.23 -12.10 5.40
N ASN A 469 8.90 -13.24 5.98
CA ASN A 469 7.55 -13.79 5.89
C ASN A 469 6.58 -13.00 6.78
N GLU A 470 5.29 -13.09 6.47
CA GLU A 470 4.23 -12.69 7.41
C GLU A 470 4.03 -13.75 8.50
N ASP A 471 5.06 -13.95 9.30
CA ASP A 471 5.02 -14.72 10.54
C ASP A 471 5.18 -13.79 11.76
N LEU A 472 4.45 -14.09 12.84
CA LEU A 472 4.45 -13.28 14.06
C LEU A 472 5.79 -13.30 14.78
N TYR A 473 6.56 -14.40 14.69
CA TYR A 473 7.84 -14.55 15.36
C TYR A 473 8.97 -13.94 14.54
N GLU A 474 9.00 -14.14 13.22
CA GLU A 474 9.94 -13.43 12.32
C GLU A 474 9.82 -11.90 12.46
N ILE A 475 8.60 -11.36 12.38
CA ILE A 475 8.38 -9.91 12.48
C ILE A 475 8.70 -9.39 13.88
N GLN A 476 8.40 -10.15 14.95
CA GLN A 476 8.79 -9.76 16.31
C GLN A 476 10.32 -9.77 16.49
N GLN A 477 11.03 -10.79 16.01
CA GLN A 477 12.51 -10.82 16.01
C GLN A 477 13.11 -9.66 15.21
N TRP A 478 12.50 -9.30 14.08
CA TRP A 478 12.93 -8.15 13.28
C TRP A 478 12.76 -6.83 14.05
N ILE A 479 11.59 -6.63 14.69
CA ILE A 479 11.33 -5.45 15.53
C ILE A 479 12.34 -5.37 16.68
N ASP A 480 12.61 -6.48 17.36
CA ASP A 480 13.54 -6.53 18.49
C ASP A 480 14.98 -6.25 18.03
N LYS A 481 15.42 -6.82 16.89
CA LYS A 481 16.71 -6.51 16.26
C LYS A 481 16.81 -5.02 15.93
N TYR A 482 15.94 -4.49 15.07
CA TYR A 482 16.11 -3.14 14.53
C TYR A 482 15.77 -2.04 15.53
N SER A 483 15.04 -2.31 16.61
CA SER A 483 14.88 -1.37 17.74
C SER A 483 16.18 -1.15 18.54
N THR A 484 17.24 -1.93 18.33
CA THR A 484 18.58 -1.68 18.92
C THR A 484 19.50 -0.86 18.01
N LEU A 485 19.13 -0.67 16.74
CA LEU A 485 19.91 0.07 15.72
C LEU A 485 19.23 1.37 15.30
N LEU A 486 17.90 1.39 15.36
CA LEU A 486 17.01 2.51 15.09
C LEU A 486 16.31 2.93 16.39
N ASN A 487 15.69 4.11 16.42
CA ASN A 487 14.70 4.42 17.46
C ASN A 487 13.60 3.33 17.45
N SER A 488 13.11 2.88 18.61
CA SER A 488 11.96 1.95 18.67
C SER A 488 10.67 2.55 18.11
N LYS A 489 10.63 3.89 17.96
CA LYS A 489 9.60 4.67 17.26
C LYS A 489 9.99 5.07 15.84
N HIS A 490 11.09 4.57 15.29
CA HIS A 490 11.52 4.87 13.92
C HIS A 490 10.48 4.37 12.91
N TRP A 491 10.23 5.10 11.82
CA TRP A 491 9.12 4.81 10.91
C TRP A 491 9.14 3.38 10.34
N ILE A 492 10.31 2.86 9.93
CA ILE A 492 10.43 1.46 9.46
C ILE A 492 10.05 0.45 10.57
N VAL A 493 10.35 0.76 11.83
CA VAL A 493 9.96 -0.07 12.99
C VAL A 493 8.47 0.07 13.28
N LEU A 494 7.87 1.25 13.07
CA LEU A 494 6.42 1.43 13.15
C LEU A 494 5.68 0.71 12.02
N ASP A 495 6.26 0.59 10.83
CA ASP A 495 5.69 -0.21 9.73
C ASP A 495 5.71 -1.70 10.07
N ALA A 496 6.83 -2.23 10.58
CA ALA A 496 6.87 -3.60 11.11
C ALA A 496 5.85 -3.83 12.25
N LYS A 497 5.71 -2.87 13.18
CA LYS A 497 4.72 -2.91 14.27
C LYS A 497 3.27 -2.84 13.76
N GLN A 498 3.00 -2.12 12.66
CA GLN A 498 1.68 -2.09 12.00
C GLN A 498 1.36 -3.42 11.32
N ILE A 499 2.32 -4.04 10.62
CA ILE A 499 2.15 -5.38 10.02
C ILE A 499 1.86 -6.40 11.14
N LEU A 500 2.64 -6.38 12.23
CA LEU A 500 2.42 -7.24 13.39
C LEU A 500 1.03 -7.05 14.01
N ALA A 501 0.57 -5.80 14.17
CA ALA A 501 -0.78 -5.50 14.65
C ALA A 501 -1.88 -5.99 13.71
N GLY A 502 -1.64 -5.94 12.39
CA GLY A 502 -2.53 -6.52 11.36
C GLY A 502 -2.65 -8.03 11.47
N LEU A 503 -1.54 -8.76 11.57
CA LEU A 503 -1.52 -10.21 11.72
C LEU A 503 -2.15 -10.65 13.05
N LEU A 504 -1.85 -9.96 14.16
CA LEU A 504 -2.51 -10.20 15.46
C LEU A 504 -4.02 -9.95 15.40
N LYS A 505 -4.48 -8.93 14.66
CA LYS A 505 -5.91 -8.68 14.42
C LYS A 505 -6.57 -9.83 13.65
N VAL A 506 -5.93 -10.37 12.61
CA VAL A 506 -6.46 -11.52 11.85
C VAL A 506 -6.54 -12.77 12.74
N GLN A 507 -5.49 -13.10 13.47
CA GLN A 507 -5.44 -14.32 14.28
C GLN A 507 -6.27 -14.27 15.58
N CYS A 508 -6.47 -13.10 16.18
CA CYS A 508 -7.39 -12.95 17.33
C CYS A 508 -8.87 -12.83 16.91
N GLY A 509 -9.14 -12.19 15.77
CA GLY A 509 -10.49 -11.94 15.28
C GLY A 509 -11.40 -11.27 16.32
N ASN A 510 -12.66 -11.71 16.35
CA ASN A 510 -13.65 -11.40 17.39
C ASN A 510 -13.80 -12.55 18.41
N ASP A 511 -12.89 -13.52 18.42
CA ASP A 511 -13.07 -14.76 19.19
C ASP A 511 -12.67 -14.58 20.68
N LYS A 512 -13.49 -15.13 21.58
CA LYS A 512 -13.17 -15.24 23.00
C LYS A 512 -12.03 -16.23 23.26
N SER A 513 -11.74 -17.17 22.36
CA SER A 513 -10.62 -18.11 22.51
C SER A 513 -9.24 -17.42 22.48
N ALA A 514 -9.10 -16.34 21.70
CA ALA A 514 -7.85 -15.66 21.33
C ALA A 514 -6.80 -15.57 22.47
N PRO A 515 -5.56 -16.08 22.31
CA PRO A 515 -4.59 -16.17 23.40
C PRO A 515 -4.29 -14.84 24.09
N MET A 516 -4.30 -14.82 25.42
CA MET A 516 -4.06 -13.60 26.23
C MET A 516 -2.72 -12.92 25.90
N LYS A 517 -1.67 -13.69 25.56
CA LYS A 517 -0.36 -13.15 25.12
C LYS A 517 -0.50 -12.29 23.86
N MET A 518 -1.32 -12.71 22.90
CA MET A 518 -1.53 -12.01 21.63
C MET A 518 -2.41 -10.77 21.81
N LEU A 519 -3.46 -10.86 22.65
CA LEU A 519 -4.30 -9.72 22.99
C LEU A 519 -3.51 -8.62 23.74
N LYS A 520 -2.65 -9.00 24.68
CA LYS A 520 -1.72 -8.05 25.34
C LYS A 520 -0.74 -7.43 24.35
N LYS A 521 -0.10 -8.22 23.49
CA LYS A 521 0.81 -7.68 22.46
C LYS A 521 0.10 -6.75 21.48
N LYS A 522 -1.14 -7.04 21.08
CA LYS A 522 -1.97 -6.13 20.27
C LYS A 522 -2.19 -4.80 20.99
N LEU A 523 -2.53 -4.83 22.28
CA LEU A 523 -2.71 -3.63 23.10
C LEU A 523 -1.42 -2.80 23.21
N GLU A 524 -0.29 -3.45 23.54
CA GLU A 524 1.04 -2.82 23.64
C GLU A 524 1.41 -2.02 22.37
N LEU A 525 1.15 -2.59 21.18
CA LEU A 525 1.41 -1.93 19.91
C LEU A 525 0.54 -0.67 19.70
N TYR A 526 -0.73 -0.69 20.12
CA TYR A 526 -1.60 0.49 20.01
C TYR A 526 -1.36 1.55 21.10
N ASP A 527 -0.87 1.15 22.28
CA ASP A 527 -0.37 2.08 23.31
C ASP A 527 0.91 2.81 22.84
N GLU A 528 1.78 2.19 22.01
CA GLU A 528 2.90 2.89 21.35
C GLU A 528 2.47 3.75 20.14
N ILE A 529 1.67 3.18 19.22
CA ILE A 529 1.40 3.80 17.91
C ILE A 529 0.45 5.00 18.01
N VAL A 530 -0.61 4.93 18.84
CA VAL A 530 -1.64 5.99 18.89
C VAL A 530 -1.09 7.35 19.35
N PRO A 531 -0.23 7.45 20.39
CA PRO A 531 0.40 8.71 20.77
C PRO A 531 1.23 9.34 19.64
N ILE A 532 1.96 8.53 18.86
CA ILE A 532 2.79 9.01 17.74
C ILE A 532 1.88 9.60 16.66
N ILE A 533 0.79 8.92 16.28
CA ILE A 533 -0.18 9.44 15.31
C ILE A 533 -0.83 10.74 15.84
N LYS A 534 -1.21 10.82 17.12
CA LYS A 534 -1.75 12.06 17.73
C LYS A 534 -0.77 13.23 17.65
N THR A 535 0.51 13.00 17.90
CA THR A 535 1.55 14.04 17.83
C THR A 535 1.83 14.50 16.39
N LEU A 536 1.90 13.57 15.44
CA LEU A 536 2.24 13.89 14.04
C LEU A 536 1.05 14.43 13.24
N ARG A 537 -0.18 14.11 13.66
CA ARG A 537 -1.42 14.60 13.06
C ARG A 537 -2.37 15.12 14.14
N PRO A 538 -2.13 16.31 14.69
CA PRO A 538 -3.13 16.99 15.52
C PRO A 538 -4.39 17.25 14.70
N GLY A 539 -5.56 17.13 15.35
CA GLY A 539 -6.86 17.30 14.70
C GLY A 539 -7.42 16.04 14.02
N LEU A 540 -8.35 16.22 13.08
CA LEU A 540 -9.04 15.14 12.37
C LEU A 540 -8.09 14.31 11.50
N SER A 541 -8.19 12.98 11.61
CA SER A 541 -7.31 12.04 10.92
C SER A 541 -7.94 10.65 10.77
N LYS A 542 -8.03 10.16 9.51
CA LYS A 542 -8.45 8.79 9.19
C LYS A 542 -7.62 7.78 9.97
N MET A 543 -6.28 7.87 9.85
CA MET A 543 -5.33 6.95 10.49
C MET A 543 -5.49 6.97 12.02
N LEU A 544 -5.77 8.12 12.63
CA LEU A 544 -6.00 8.21 14.07
C LEU A 544 -7.31 7.54 14.47
N GLY A 545 -8.42 7.82 13.78
CA GLY A 545 -9.71 7.20 14.04
C GLY A 545 -9.67 5.67 13.89
N ILE A 546 -8.97 5.19 12.85
CA ILE A 546 -8.63 3.79 12.59
C ILE A 546 -7.87 3.17 13.76
N ALA A 547 -6.76 3.77 14.19
CA ALA A 547 -5.91 3.23 15.26
C ALA A 547 -6.61 3.26 16.63
N LEU A 548 -7.37 4.31 16.93
CA LEU A 548 -8.17 4.42 18.15
C LEU A 548 -9.27 3.35 18.22
N TYR A 549 -9.88 2.99 17.07
CA TYR A 549 -10.86 1.90 17.07
C TYR A 549 -10.21 0.56 17.42
N GLU A 550 -9.06 0.21 16.84
CA GLU A 550 -8.38 -1.05 17.19
C GLU A 550 -7.84 -1.01 18.64
N HIS A 551 -7.46 0.17 19.14
CA HIS A 551 -7.05 0.37 20.54
C HIS A 551 -8.22 0.09 21.50
N HIS A 552 -9.42 0.68 21.32
CA HIS A 552 -10.55 0.44 22.24
C HIS A 552 -10.96 -1.04 22.27
N LEU A 553 -10.92 -1.74 21.13
CA LEU A 553 -11.16 -3.18 21.06
C LEU A 553 -10.13 -3.94 21.89
N SER A 554 -8.85 -3.62 21.74
CA SER A 554 -7.75 -4.29 22.44
C SER A 554 -7.85 -4.13 23.96
N ILE A 555 -8.15 -2.91 24.46
CA ILE A 555 -8.44 -2.68 25.89
C ILE A 555 -9.63 -3.53 26.33
N THR A 556 -10.74 -3.45 25.59
CA THR A 556 -12.00 -4.12 25.94
C THR A 556 -11.84 -5.64 26.02
N GLN A 557 -11.14 -6.24 25.05
CA GLN A 557 -10.85 -7.68 24.98
C GLN A 557 -9.91 -8.12 26.13
N VAL A 558 -8.83 -7.37 26.39
CA VAL A 558 -7.88 -7.68 27.48
C VAL A 558 -8.54 -7.52 28.85
N ALA A 559 -9.36 -6.48 29.06
CA ALA A 559 -10.05 -6.25 30.33
C ALA A 559 -11.08 -7.36 30.61
N GLN A 560 -11.99 -7.64 29.67
CA GLN A 560 -12.98 -8.72 29.82
C GLN A 560 -12.31 -10.07 30.09
N LYS A 561 -11.29 -10.45 29.30
CA LYS A 561 -10.64 -11.76 29.46
C LYS A 561 -9.83 -11.90 30.76
N ASN A 562 -9.38 -10.79 31.36
CA ASN A 562 -8.81 -10.82 32.72
C ASN A 562 -9.89 -10.92 33.79
N PHE A 563 -11.04 -10.27 33.61
CA PHE A 563 -12.17 -10.37 34.55
C PHE A 563 -12.80 -11.77 34.55
N ASP A 564 -13.06 -12.34 33.37
CA ASP A 564 -13.57 -13.71 33.18
C ASP A 564 -12.63 -14.76 33.81
N ALA A 565 -11.32 -14.47 33.88
CA ALA A 565 -10.30 -15.30 34.52
C ALA A 565 -10.11 -15.03 36.02
N GLY A 566 -10.80 -14.04 36.60
CA GLY A 566 -10.65 -13.63 38.01
C GLY A 566 -9.37 -12.84 38.33
N ASN A 567 -8.63 -12.38 37.32
CA ASN A 567 -7.36 -11.65 37.49
C ASN A 567 -7.55 -10.18 37.92
N ILE A 568 -8.73 -9.59 37.69
CA ILE A 568 -9.06 -8.20 38.04
C ILE A 568 -10.44 -8.11 38.69
N THR A 569 -10.67 -7.03 39.43
CA THR A 569 -11.97 -6.71 40.05
C THR A 569 -12.94 -6.06 39.07
N GLU A 570 -14.21 -5.97 39.46
CA GLU A 570 -15.27 -5.21 38.79
C GLU A 570 -14.88 -3.72 38.66
N GLU A 571 -14.21 -3.18 39.67
CA GLU A 571 -13.71 -1.79 39.74
C GLU A 571 -12.65 -1.52 38.66
N ILE A 572 -11.64 -2.40 38.54
CA ILE A 572 -10.60 -2.31 37.51
C ILE A 572 -11.19 -2.57 36.12
N LEU A 573 -12.16 -3.49 35.99
CA LEU A 573 -12.89 -3.69 34.74
C LEU A 573 -13.63 -2.41 34.33
N LEU A 574 -14.35 -1.77 35.27
CA LEU A 574 -15.07 -0.53 34.99
C LEU A 574 -14.13 0.59 34.55
N GLU A 575 -12.97 0.76 35.22
CA GLU A 575 -11.94 1.72 34.82
C GLU A 575 -11.48 1.52 33.36
N GLN A 576 -11.12 0.28 33.00
CA GLN A 576 -10.65 -0.02 31.64
C GLN A 576 -11.77 0.09 30.59
N LEU A 577 -13.01 -0.24 30.92
CA LEU A 577 -14.15 -0.03 30.01
C LEU A 577 -14.47 1.47 29.81
N LEU A 578 -14.32 2.30 30.84
CA LEU A 578 -14.45 3.76 30.73
C LEU A 578 -13.30 4.36 29.90
N ARG A 579 -12.07 3.87 30.07
CA ARG A 579 -10.91 4.20 29.20
C ARG A 579 -11.21 3.86 27.74
N ALA A 580 -11.75 2.67 27.48
CA ALA A 580 -12.16 2.26 26.14
C ALA A 580 -13.31 3.12 25.58
N GLU A 581 -14.29 3.53 26.40
CA GLU A 581 -15.40 4.37 25.96
C GLU A 581 -14.92 5.78 25.54
N ALA A 582 -13.92 6.33 26.23
CA ALA A 582 -13.27 7.58 25.84
C ALA A 582 -12.52 7.45 24.50
N ILE A 583 -11.69 6.40 24.35
CA ILE A 583 -10.93 6.13 23.12
C ILE A 583 -11.86 5.87 21.91
N LEU A 584 -13.01 5.23 22.13
CA LEU A 584 -14.01 5.03 21.09
C LEU A 584 -14.73 6.34 20.68
N LYS A 585 -14.96 7.26 21.61
CA LYS A 585 -15.47 8.61 21.27
C LYS A 585 -14.46 9.40 20.42
N ASP A 586 -13.18 9.36 20.78
CA ASP A 586 -12.10 9.95 19.97
C ASP A 586 -12.05 9.31 18.57
N SER A 587 -12.27 8.00 18.46
CA SER A 587 -12.33 7.29 17.18
C SER A 587 -13.49 7.81 16.32
N ILE A 588 -14.70 7.89 16.89
CA ILE A 588 -15.89 8.38 16.19
C ILE A 588 -15.73 9.84 15.75
N SER A 589 -15.17 10.72 16.59
CA SER A 589 -14.99 12.14 16.25
C SER A 589 -14.02 12.35 15.07
N ASN A 590 -13.06 11.44 14.88
CA ASN A 590 -12.15 11.44 13.73
C ASN A 590 -12.79 10.91 12.42
N LEU A 591 -13.86 10.12 12.50
CA LEU A 591 -14.41 9.36 11.37
C LEU A 591 -15.83 9.80 10.94
N VAL A 592 -16.54 10.57 11.77
CA VAL A 592 -17.91 11.04 11.50
C VAL A 592 -18.06 11.92 10.25
N PHE A 593 -16.95 12.47 9.75
CA PHE A 593 -16.88 13.28 8.52
C PHE A 593 -16.70 12.43 7.25
N GLU A 594 -16.42 11.14 7.37
CA GLU A 594 -16.28 10.22 6.25
C GLU A 594 -17.64 9.83 5.68
N HIS A 595 -17.77 9.84 4.35
CA HIS A 595 -19.04 9.51 3.74
C HIS A 595 -19.39 8.04 3.94
N LYS A 596 -20.68 7.74 4.17
CA LYS A 596 -21.24 6.39 4.41
C LYS A 596 -20.86 5.33 3.36
N THR A 597 -20.42 5.71 2.16
CA THR A 597 -19.96 4.78 1.10
C THR A 597 -18.50 4.38 1.24
N THR A 598 -17.70 5.14 1.98
CA THR A 598 -16.27 4.86 2.22
C THR A 598 -16.07 3.74 3.23
N PRO A 599 -14.92 3.04 3.19
CA PRO A 599 -14.53 2.08 4.21
C PRO A 599 -14.60 2.68 5.63
N GLU A 600 -14.08 3.90 5.79
CA GLU A 600 -13.94 4.62 7.05
C GLU A 600 -15.30 5.14 7.58
N GLY A 601 -16.22 5.52 6.69
CA GLY A 601 -17.61 5.85 7.05
C GLY A 601 -18.41 4.64 7.50
N GLN A 602 -18.17 3.46 6.91
CA GLN A 602 -18.70 2.19 7.42
C GLN A 602 -18.06 1.82 8.77
N LEU A 603 -16.78 2.12 9.00
CA LEU A 603 -16.21 2.03 10.36
C LEU A 603 -16.95 2.96 11.32
N CYS A 604 -17.17 4.24 11.01
CA CYS A 604 -17.86 5.15 11.92
C CYS A 604 -19.24 4.60 12.33
N LYS A 605 -19.97 3.99 11.38
CA LYS A 605 -21.24 3.29 11.66
C LYS A 605 -21.06 2.11 12.63
N HIS A 606 -20.03 1.28 12.45
CA HIS A 606 -19.71 0.18 13.38
C HIS A 606 -19.29 0.69 14.77
N ALA A 607 -18.45 1.74 14.83
CA ALA A 607 -18.00 2.36 16.06
C ALA A 607 -19.16 2.92 16.90
N LEU A 608 -20.17 3.52 16.25
CA LEU A 608 -21.41 3.97 16.90
C LEU A 608 -22.23 2.81 17.50
N VAL A 609 -22.23 1.63 16.87
CA VAL A 609 -22.86 0.41 17.43
C VAL A 609 -22.05 -0.10 18.63
N ASN A 610 -20.74 -0.29 18.48
CA ASN A 610 -19.86 -0.69 19.58
C ASN A 610 -19.98 0.24 20.79
N LEU A 611 -20.18 1.55 20.59
CA LEU A 611 -20.33 2.52 21.68
C LEU A 611 -21.62 2.27 22.49
N LYS A 612 -22.70 1.85 21.84
CA LYS A 612 -23.94 1.45 22.51
C LYS A 612 -23.72 0.17 23.33
N ASP A 613 -23.05 -0.82 22.76
CA ASP A 613 -22.85 -2.13 23.39
C ASP A 613 -21.85 -2.05 24.56
N LEU A 614 -20.77 -1.28 24.40
CA LEU A 614 -19.81 -0.96 25.47
C LEU A 614 -20.47 -0.21 26.63
N ARG A 615 -21.39 0.73 26.35
CA ARG A 615 -22.21 1.39 27.38
C ARG A 615 -23.11 0.43 28.12
N ALA A 616 -23.77 -0.50 27.41
CA ALA A 616 -24.60 -1.53 28.04
C ALA A 616 -23.78 -2.42 28.98
N LEU A 617 -22.55 -2.77 28.60
CA LEU A 617 -21.61 -3.51 29.46
C LEU A 617 -21.17 -2.67 30.69
N ILE A 618 -20.84 -1.40 30.50
CA ILE A 618 -20.45 -0.48 31.59
C ILE A 618 -21.55 -0.40 32.66
N GLU A 619 -22.82 -0.26 32.27
CA GLU A 619 -23.93 -0.24 33.23
C GLU A 619 -24.18 -1.61 33.90
N GLN A 620 -23.90 -2.73 33.21
CA GLN A 620 -23.92 -4.06 33.85
C GLN A 620 -22.85 -4.19 34.94
N VAL A 621 -21.61 -3.74 34.68
CA VAL A 621 -20.50 -3.81 35.65
C VAL A 621 -20.78 -2.91 36.86
N LYS A 622 -21.24 -1.67 36.66
CA LYS A 622 -21.70 -0.78 37.74
C LYS A 622 -22.79 -1.42 38.61
N ALA A 623 -23.72 -2.16 38.00
CA ALA A 623 -24.77 -2.87 38.73
C ALA A 623 -24.24 -4.08 39.52
N MET A 624 -23.13 -4.71 39.10
CA MET A 624 -22.43 -5.74 39.89
C MET A 624 -21.71 -5.12 41.09
N GLU A 625 -20.97 -4.02 40.89
CA GLU A 625 -20.30 -3.29 41.97
C GLU A 625 -21.28 -2.84 43.06
N LYS A 626 -22.41 -2.22 42.67
CA LYS A 626 -23.41 -1.75 43.62
C LYS A 626 -23.94 -2.89 44.50
N LYS A 627 -24.29 -4.03 43.89
CA LYS A 627 -24.72 -5.24 44.62
C LYS A 627 -23.63 -5.77 45.56
N LYS A 628 -22.35 -5.68 45.17
CA LYS A 628 -21.20 -6.08 45.98
C LYS A 628 -21.02 -5.16 47.20
N GLN A 629 -21.11 -3.85 47.00
CA GLN A 629 -21.07 -2.85 48.08
C GLN A 629 -22.25 -3.02 49.07
N GLU A 630 -23.47 -3.21 48.56
CA GLU A 630 -24.66 -3.53 49.37
C GLU A 630 -24.49 -4.83 50.18
N THR A 631 -23.96 -5.89 49.55
CA THR A 631 -23.69 -7.16 50.25
C THR A 631 -22.64 -7.00 51.36
N VAL A 632 -21.61 -6.17 51.15
CA VAL A 632 -20.58 -5.88 52.16
C VAL A 632 -21.16 -5.03 53.31
N SER A 633 -22.02 -4.05 53.03
CA SER A 633 -22.65 -3.21 54.07
C SER A 633 -23.60 -4.03 54.95
N VAL A 634 -24.38 -4.94 54.37
CA VAL A 634 -25.23 -5.89 55.10
C VAL A 634 -24.37 -6.83 55.96
N LYS A 635 -23.30 -7.42 55.43
CA LYS A 635 -22.39 -8.29 56.21
C LYS A 635 -21.74 -7.55 57.39
N LYS A 636 -21.27 -6.31 57.20
CA LYS A 636 -20.77 -5.46 58.30
C LYS A 636 -21.85 -5.21 59.36
N THR A 637 -23.07 -4.86 58.93
CA THR A 637 -24.21 -4.59 59.83
C THR A 637 -24.61 -5.83 60.66
N VAL A 638 -24.59 -7.02 60.06
CA VAL A 638 -24.84 -8.29 60.77
C VAL A 638 -23.74 -8.60 61.78
N GLN A 639 -22.45 -8.42 61.42
CA GLN A 639 -21.35 -8.62 62.37
C GLN A 639 -21.40 -7.67 63.56
N VAL A 640 -21.75 -6.39 63.35
CA VAL A 640 -21.94 -5.42 64.44
C VAL A 640 -23.10 -5.84 65.35
N ARG A 641 -24.25 -6.26 64.79
CA ARG A 641 -25.38 -6.82 65.57
C ARG A 641 -25.01 -8.09 66.35
N GLN A 642 -24.17 -8.96 65.80
CA GLN A 642 -23.69 -10.17 66.50
C GLN A 642 -22.71 -9.85 67.63
N LYS A 643 -21.74 -8.93 67.41
CA LYS A 643 -20.85 -8.45 68.49
C LYS A 643 -21.64 -7.78 69.61
N GLY A 644 -22.62 -6.93 69.28
CA GLY A 644 -23.52 -6.28 70.25
C GLY A 644 -24.45 -7.24 71.02
N LYS A 645 -24.76 -8.43 70.47
CA LYS A 645 -25.43 -9.50 71.22
C LYS A 645 -24.47 -10.26 72.15
N LYS A 646 -23.21 -10.49 71.75
CA LYS A 646 -22.21 -11.14 72.62
C LYS A 646 -21.87 -10.27 73.85
N SER A 647 -21.69 -8.96 73.70
CA SER A 647 -21.41 -8.08 74.85
C SER A 647 -22.56 -8.03 75.87
N LYS A 648 -23.83 -7.98 75.40
CA LYS A 648 -25.00 -8.01 76.30
C LYS A 648 -25.18 -9.32 77.08
N ASN A 649 -24.61 -10.43 76.62
CA ASN A 649 -24.60 -11.69 77.38
C ASN A 649 -23.43 -11.80 78.39
N ILE A 650 -22.44 -10.90 78.33
CA ILE A 650 -21.33 -10.86 79.30
C ILE A 650 -21.68 -10.00 80.52
N GLN A 651 -22.55 -9.00 80.36
CA GLN A 651 -23.11 -8.20 81.47
C GLN A 651 -24.31 -8.87 82.17
N LYS A 652 -24.43 -10.20 82.11
CA LYS A 652 -25.55 -10.97 82.68
C LYS A 652 -25.14 -12.32 83.29
N LYS A 653 -23.89 -12.40 83.75
CA LYS A 653 -23.32 -13.45 84.59
C LYS A 653 -22.50 -12.81 85.71
#